data_AF-A0A503WZB2-F1
#
_entry.id   AF-A0A503WZB2-F1
#
_cell.length_a   1.000
_cell.length_b   1.000
_cell.length_c   1.000
_cell.angle_alpha   90.00
_cell.angle_beta   90.00
_cell.angle_gamma   90.00
#
_symmetry.space_group_name_H-M   'P 1'
#
loop_
_entity.id
_entity.type
_entity.pdbx_description
1 polymer ?
#
loop_
_entity_poly.entity_id
_entity_poly.type
_entity_poly.pdbx_seq_one_letter_code
_entity_poly.pdbx_strand_id
1 'polypeptide(L)'
;MVQSFRLLQNVGQFDNVSAGAHLPLARFALFYAENGRGKTTLAAVLRSLASGNANLILERRRLTAAHPPQVVIGLPGDTAVFENGRWSQLVPDIVVFDDRFVSENVYSGMSVDAAHRQKLHELIIGAQGLSLNNNLQVEITRIEQHNRQLASSAEAISADIRGRLTVDQFCALEPRDNLTEQIQEAERNLAAARSAREVAQQSVFAAVTLPRFDLEAIERVLALGLAGLENLATERLDEHFAALGEGGEAWVEDGMNRMGHLSDECPFCAQPLAGSTLIEHYQAYFSDGYTRLKRDISDAMMIVGRHHNGDAKAAFERSVRVLGEQAAFWSRFMEMPDTTLDTARIVRLWNAAHEAVFLCLSAKSEQPLEMIPLSEDARSAVEAYHTTCATLDDLSARLIELNTNILLVKERSAAANLATLSEDLAILRRHEARIMPAMDAACTAYLDEKAAKASTETARAAARAALDNYRDRVFPAYETAINAYLQRFNAGFRLANIASVNNRSGSAANYAVTIDRQAVPLVPANDTDPGFHTVLSAGDRNALALAFFFASLDRDPRLAQKIVVIDDPMTSLDEHRSLTTVREIVRLLGNVQQVIVMSHSKPFLYNLWEETRPGDRSALKVVRDHGSSTLVSWNVSQDNVTEHDRRHALIEQFIRSSVGIDEREVAAAIRPKLEAFLRVAYPTHFPAATLLGPFIGAARQRLGTPDEFMNVADVNELEALKDYGNLFHHDTNPAWQTVAINDQQLLDFSQRTIRFTRRS
;
A
#
# COMPACT_ATOMS: atom_id res chain seq x y z
N MET A 1 -0.31 -42.66 -5.38
CA MET A 1 -0.13 -43.80 -4.46
C MET A 1 1.36 -43.99 -4.20
N VAL A 2 1.73 -44.41 -3.01
CA VAL A 2 3.07 -44.93 -2.69
C VAL A 2 3.10 -46.41 -3.04
N GLN A 3 4.02 -46.84 -3.89
CA GLN A 3 4.09 -48.23 -4.35
C GLN A 3 5.04 -49.10 -3.53
N SER A 4 6.11 -48.54 -2.97
CA SER A 4 7.12 -49.33 -2.23
C SER A 4 8.12 -48.43 -1.51
N PHE A 5 8.67 -48.89 -0.39
CA PHE A 5 9.88 -48.30 0.21
C PHE A 5 11.11 -48.96 -0.43
N ARG A 6 11.66 -48.38 -1.50
CA ARG A 6 12.73 -49.01 -2.30
C ARG A 6 14.09 -48.98 -1.62
N LEU A 7 14.38 -47.92 -0.88
CA LEU A 7 15.61 -47.79 -0.08
C LEU A 7 15.32 -46.98 1.19
N LEU A 8 15.77 -47.50 2.32
CA LEU A 8 15.84 -46.77 3.60
C LEU A 8 17.26 -46.92 4.14
N GLN A 9 18.04 -45.85 4.06
CA GLN A 9 19.44 -45.85 4.44
C GLN A 9 19.72 -44.79 5.50
N ASN A 10 20.44 -45.17 6.56
CA ASN A 10 20.90 -44.32 7.66
C ASN A 10 19.78 -43.51 8.35
N VAL A 11 18.56 -44.02 8.39
CA VAL A 11 17.37 -43.31 8.91
C VAL A 11 16.66 -44.14 10.00
N GLY A 12 16.59 -43.59 11.20
CA GLY A 12 16.01 -44.22 12.39
C GLY A 12 16.65 -45.56 12.69
N GLN A 13 15.86 -46.62 12.63
CA GLN A 13 16.29 -48.01 12.84
C GLN A 13 16.80 -48.68 11.56
N PHE A 14 16.70 -48.03 10.40
CA PHE A 14 17.06 -48.60 9.10
C PHE A 14 18.49 -48.18 8.71
N ASP A 15 19.37 -49.16 8.52
CA ASP A 15 20.78 -48.97 8.16
C ASP A 15 20.98 -48.87 6.65
N ASN A 16 20.68 -49.96 5.94
CA ASN A 16 20.69 -50.02 4.48
C ASN A 16 19.68 -51.08 4.02
N VAL A 17 18.42 -50.67 3.87
CA VAL A 17 17.31 -51.60 3.63
C VAL A 17 16.73 -51.38 2.25
N SER A 18 16.91 -52.36 1.37
CA SER A 18 16.34 -52.40 0.02
C SER A 18 15.25 -53.48 -0.16
N ALA A 19 15.00 -54.31 0.85
CA ALA A 19 14.02 -55.40 0.79
C ALA A 19 12.60 -54.92 0.42
N GLY A 20 12.24 -53.69 0.80
CA GLY A 20 10.95 -53.09 0.46
C GLY A 20 10.75 -52.84 -1.04
N ALA A 21 11.79 -52.84 -1.87
CA ALA A 21 11.67 -52.74 -3.32
C ALA A 21 10.89 -53.92 -3.94
N HIS A 22 10.88 -55.07 -3.28
CA HIS A 22 10.18 -56.28 -3.71
C HIS A 22 8.84 -56.48 -2.98
N LEU A 23 8.40 -55.51 -2.16
CA LEU A 23 7.20 -55.58 -1.35
C LEU A 23 6.24 -54.45 -1.76
N PRO A 24 5.45 -54.64 -2.85
CA PRO A 24 4.55 -53.62 -3.33
C PRO A 24 3.43 -53.33 -2.32
N LEU A 25 3.10 -52.06 -2.15
CA LEU A 25 1.98 -51.59 -1.35
C LEU A 25 0.73 -51.55 -2.22
N ALA A 26 -0.30 -52.23 -1.76
CA ALA A 26 -1.63 -52.15 -2.35
C ALA A 26 -2.33 -50.83 -1.97
N ARG A 27 -3.58 -50.68 -2.43
CA ARG A 27 -4.44 -49.54 -2.08
C ARG A 27 -4.69 -49.47 -0.57
N PHE A 28 -4.74 -50.62 0.10
CA PHE A 28 -4.78 -50.73 1.55
C PHE A 28 -3.54 -51.47 2.05
N ALA A 29 -2.62 -50.77 2.72
CA ALA A 29 -1.37 -51.35 3.18
C ALA A 29 -1.30 -51.39 4.71
N LEU A 30 -1.00 -52.56 5.27
CA LEU A 30 -0.82 -52.77 6.70
C LEU A 30 0.65 -52.99 7.03
N PHE A 31 1.15 -52.32 8.07
CA PHE A 31 2.48 -52.53 8.62
C PHE A 31 2.38 -52.94 10.09
N TYR A 32 2.76 -54.18 10.38
CA TYR A 32 2.98 -54.61 11.76
C TYR A 32 4.42 -54.32 12.18
N ALA A 33 4.61 -53.71 13.34
CA ALA A 33 5.91 -53.73 14.00
C ALA A 33 5.82 -53.54 15.52
N GLU A 34 6.74 -54.15 16.25
CA GLU A 34 6.93 -53.85 17.67
C GLU A 34 7.34 -52.39 17.90
N ASN A 35 7.22 -51.94 19.14
CA ASN A 35 7.67 -50.61 19.53
C ASN A 35 9.20 -50.49 19.39
N GLY A 36 9.68 -49.32 18.97
CA GLY A 36 11.10 -49.08 18.73
C GLY A 36 11.68 -49.70 17.45
N ARG A 37 10.85 -50.28 16.55
CA ARG A 37 11.33 -50.90 15.30
C ARG A 37 11.34 -50.00 14.07
N GLY A 38 10.77 -48.79 14.15
CA GLY A 38 10.83 -47.79 13.06
C GLY A 38 9.51 -47.43 12.38
N LYS A 39 8.33 -47.78 12.92
CA LYS A 39 7.01 -47.36 12.38
C LYS A 39 6.91 -45.83 12.23
N THR A 40 7.16 -45.12 13.32
CA THR A 40 7.19 -43.65 13.34
C THR A 40 8.26 -43.05 12.43
N THR A 41 9.34 -43.80 12.14
CA THR A 41 10.32 -43.39 11.13
C THR A 41 9.72 -43.44 9.72
N LEU A 42 8.95 -44.49 9.37
CA LEU A 42 8.25 -44.57 8.10
C LEU A 42 7.19 -43.46 7.96
N ALA A 43 6.43 -43.19 9.03
CA ALA A 43 5.46 -42.09 9.06
C ALA A 43 6.14 -40.73 8.84
N ALA A 44 7.27 -40.47 9.51
CA ALA A 44 8.05 -39.24 9.34
C ALA A 44 8.64 -39.09 7.94
N VAL A 45 9.08 -40.19 7.32
CA VAL A 45 9.55 -40.21 5.92
C VAL A 45 8.42 -39.79 4.98
N LEU A 46 7.22 -40.38 5.12
CA LEU A 46 6.07 -40.03 4.29
C LEU A 46 5.60 -38.58 4.54
N ARG A 47 5.63 -38.10 5.78
CA ARG A 47 5.36 -36.70 6.13
C ARG A 47 6.40 -35.73 5.52
N SER A 48 7.66 -36.14 5.48
CA SER A 48 8.74 -35.38 4.82
C SER A 48 8.51 -35.31 3.30
N LEU A 49 8.14 -36.42 2.67
CA LEU A 49 7.80 -36.47 1.25
C LEU A 49 6.59 -35.58 0.91
N ALA A 50 5.64 -35.45 1.84
CA ALA A 50 4.48 -34.57 1.68
C ALA A 50 4.83 -33.08 1.76
N SER A 51 5.58 -32.71 2.80
CA SER A 51 5.84 -31.31 3.16
C SER A 51 7.12 -30.73 2.56
N GLY A 52 8.04 -31.57 2.07
CA GLY A 52 9.41 -31.19 1.73
C GLY A 52 10.28 -30.86 2.95
N ASN A 53 9.77 -30.99 4.18
CA ASN A 53 10.54 -30.70 5.37
C ASN A 53 11.60 -31.79 5.63
N ALA A 54 12.84 -31.47 5.28
CA ALA A 54 13.99 -32.37 5.42
C ALA A 54 14.30 -32.72 6.87
N ASN A 55 13.99 -31.84 7.83
CA ASN A 55 14.31 -32.06 9.24
C ASN A 55 13.65 -33.32 9.80
N LEU A 56 12.48 -33.69 9.27
CA LEU A 56 11.78 -34.93 9.64
C LEU A 56 12.59 -36.20 9.40
N ILE A 57 13.50 -36.18 8.42
CA ILE A 57 14.42 -37.28 8.13
C ILE A 57 15.77 -37.05 8.81
N LEU A 58 16.30 -35.83 8.72
CA LEU A 58 17.63 -35.49 9.23
C LEU A 58 17.73 -35.62 10.76
N GLU A 59 16.69 -35.23 11.51
CA GLU A 59 16.63 -35.39 12.97
C GLU A 59 16.59 -36.86 13.40
N ARG A 60 16.23 -37.75 12.46
CA ARG A 60 16.21 -39.20 12.63
C ARG A 60 17.44 -39.86 12.01
N ARG A 61 18.52 -39.14 11.71
CA ARG A 61 19.77 -39.76 11.26
C ARG A 61 20.21 -40.83 12.27
N ARG A 62 20.56 -42.01 11.77
CA ARG A 62 21.08 -43.09 12.61
C ARG A 62 22.37 -42.63 13.28
N LEU A 63 22.43 -42.71 14.61
CA LEU A 63 23.54 -42.16 15.41
C LEU A 63 24.91 -42.75 15.05
N THR A 64 24.94 -44.00 14.59
CA THR A 64 26.16 -44.73 14.22
C THR A 64 26.53 -44.60 12.74
N ALA A 65 25.75 -43.87 11.93
CA ALA A 65 25.97 -43.78 10.48
C ALA A 65 26.99 -42.69 10.10
N ALA A 66 27.98 -43.05 9.30
CA ALA A 66 28.98 -42.12 8.76
C ALA A 66 28.40 -41.19 7.68
N HIS A 67 27.44 -41.67 6.89
CA HIS A 67 26.83 -40.94 5.77
C HIS A 67 25.46 -40.35 6.13
N PRO A 68 25.01 -39.29 5.41
CA PRO A 68 23.67 -38.76 5.55
C PRO A 68 22.57 -39.80 5.24
N PRO A 69 21.34 -39.60 5.74
CA PRO A 69 20.19 -40.40 5.35
C PRO A 69 19.92 -40.34 3.84
N GLN A 70 19.58 -41.49 3.25
CA GLN A 70 19.08 -41.59 1.88
C GLN A 70 17.80 -42.42 1.89
N VAL A 71 16.77 -41.95 1.19
CA VAL A 71 15.49 -42.64 1.09
C VAL A 71 15.01 -42.65 -0.36
N VAL A 72 14.54 -43.80 -0.84
CA VAL A 72 13.92 -43.92 -2.16
C VAL A 72 12.52 -44.53 -2.01
N ILE A 73 11.52 -43.78 -2.46
CA ILE A 73 10.11 -44.18 -2.47
C ILE A 73 9.68 -44.43 -3.90
N GLY A 74 9.10 -45.60 -4.15
CA GLY A 74 8.50 -45.94 -5.45
C GLY A 74 7.15 -45.27 -5.62
N LEU A 75 6.94 -44.62 -6.77
CA LEU A 75 5.70 -43.99 -7.19
C LEU A 75 5.25 -44.59 -8.54
N PRO A 76 3.99 -44.38 -8.99
CA PRO A 76 3.51 -44.89 -10.26
C PRO A 76 4.35 -44.35 -11.43
N GLY A 77 5.17 -45.22 -12.03
CA GLY A 77 6.03 -44.87 -13.16
C GLY A 77 7.27 -44.04 -12.82
N ASP A 78 7.54 -43.76 -11.55
CA ASP A 78 8.64 -42.87 -11.12
C ASP A 78 9.15 -43.19 -9.70
N THR A 79 10.12 -42.43 -9.19
CA THR A 79 10.66 -42.52 -7.83
C THR A 79 10.91 -41.17 -7.20
N ALA A 80 10.52 -41.02 -5.93
CA ALA A 80 10.97 -39.90 -5.11
C ALA A 80 12.23 -40.29 -4.35
N VAL A 81 13.29 -39.48 -4.49
CA VAL A 81 14.60 -39.71 -3.86
C VAL A 81 14.88 -38.58 -2.90
N PHE A 82 15.13 -38.92 -1.63
CA PHE A 82 15.69 -38.01 -0.64
C PHE A 82 17.19 -38.21 -0.56
N GLU A 83 17.95 -37.18 -0.91
CA GLU A 83 19.40 -37.18 -0.84
C GLU A 83 19.88 -35.75 -0.57
N ASN A 84 21.00 -35.59 0.15
CA ASN A 84 21.58 -34.28 0.45
C ASN A 84 20.59 -33.28 1.09
N GLY A 85 19.66 -33.79 1.89
CA GLY A 85 18.68 -32.96 2.60
C GLY A 85 17.54 -32.43 1.74
N ARG A 86 17.30 -32.97 0.54
CA ARG A 86 16.19 -32.56 -0.34
C ARG A 86 15.55 -33.76 -1.03
N TRP A 87 14.26 -33.61 -1.35
CA TRP A 87 13.52 -34.57 -2.17
C TRP A 87 13.62 -34.18 -3.66
N SER A 88 13.75 -35.17 -4.54
CA SER A 88 13.69 -34.98 -6.00
C SER A 88 12.30 -34.57 -6.49
N GLN A 89 11.25 -35.01 -5.79
CA GLN A 89 9.86 -34.66 -6.01
C GLN A 89 9.06 -34.81 -4.72
N LEU A 90 7.95 -34.09 -4.59
CA LEU A 90 7.07 -34.12 -3.43
C LEU A 90 5.73 -34.76 -3.77
N VAL A 91 5.07 -35.32 -2.75
CA VAL A 91 3.72 -35.87 -2.88
C VAL A 91 2.80 -35.20 -1.85
N PRO A 92 2.32 -33.97 -2.13
CA PRO A 92 1.62 -33.13 -1.16
C PRO A 92 0.25 -33.67 -0.72
N ASP A 93 -0.26 -34.71 -1.38
CA ASP A 93 -1.51 -35.38 -1.04
C ASP A 93 -1.34 -36.51 0.01
N ILE A 94 -0.13 -36.73 0.51
CA ILE A 94 0.08 -37.56 1.70
C ILE A 94 -0.36 -36.80 2.95
N VAL A 95 -1.23 -37.41 3.75
CA VAL A 95 -1.69 -36.88 5.05
C VAL A 95 -1.40 -37.92 6.13
N VAL A 96 -0.74 -37.50 7.20
CA VAL A 96 -0.26 -38.41 8.25
C VAL A 96 -0.94 -38.11 9.59
N PHE A 97 -1.56 -39.12 10.18
CA PHE A 97 -1.97 -39.16 11.59
C PHE A 97 -0.87 -39.86 12.38
N ASP A 98 -0.25 -39.15 13.31
CA ASP A 98 0.79 -39.61 14.24
C ASP A 98 0.79 -38.69 15.47
N ASP A 99 1.62 -38.98 16.48
CA ASP A 99 1.78 -38.12 17.66
C ASP A 99 2.13 -36.67 17.33
N ARG A 100 2.78 -36.43 16.18
CA ARG A 100 3.12 -35.08 15.72
C ARG A 100 1.89 -34.32 15.24
N PHE A 101 0.96 -34.95 14.53
CA PHE A 101 -0.33 -34.35 14.20
C PHE A 101 -1.08 -33.96 15.48
N VAL A 102 -1.12 -34.85 16.48
CA VAL A 102 -1.81 -34.60 17.76
C VAL A 102 -1.19 -33.42 18.50
N SER A 103 0.14 -33.43 18.69
CA SER A 103 0.89 -32.39 19.39
C SER A 103 0.92 -31.05 18.66
N GLU A 104 0.80 -31.03 17.34
CA GLU A 104 0.76 -29.78 16.61
C GLU A 104 -0.65 -29.16 16.55
N ASN A 105 -1.71 -29.98 16.48
CA ASN A 105 -3.05 -29.48 16.15
C ASN A 105 -4.10 -29.63 17.27
N VAL A 106 -3.84 -30.47 18.28
CA VAL A 106 -4.86 -30.85 19.28
C VAL A 106 -4.40 -30.52 20.70
N TYR A 107 -3.35 -31.17 21.22
CA TYR A 107 -2.84 -30.94 22.58
C TYR A 107 -1.40 -31.44 22.74
N SER A 108 -0.66 -30.91 23.71
CA SER A 108 0.69 -31.39 24.10
C SER A 108 0.78 -31.58 25.61
N GLY A 109 1.47 -32.62 26.07
CA GLY A 109 1.57 -32.99 27.48
C GLY A 109 0.21 -33.41 28.05
N MET A 110 -0.62 -32.44 28.43
CA MET A 110 -2.06 -32.57 28.66
C MET A 110 -2.84 -31.26 28.37
N SER A 111 -2.20 -30.19 27.87
CA SER A 111 -2.80 -28.85 27.71
C SER A 111 -3.08 -28.49 26.25
N VAL A 112 -4.00 -27.53 26.06
CA VAL A 112 -4.29 -26.91 24.75
C VAL A 112 -3.78 -25.47 24.75
N ASP A 113 -2.57 -25.28 24.23
CA ASP A 113 -1.91 -23.98 24.19
C ASP A 113 -2.40 -23.09 23.02
N ALA A 114 -1.98 -21.83 23.03
CA ALA A 114 -2.31 -20.87 21.96
C ALA A 114 -1.84 -21.35 20.57
N ALA A 115 -0.68 -22.01 20.48
CA ALA A 115 -0.16 -22.53 19.22
C ALA A 115 -1.06 -23.62 18.61
N HIS A 116 -1.59 -24.53 19.44
CA HIS A 116 -2.53 -25.56 18.98
C HIS A 116 -3.81 -24.91 18.44
N ARG A 117 -4.34 -23.89 19.14
CA ARG A 117 -5.52 -23.15 18.70
C ARG A 117 -5.30 -22.40 17.38
N GLN A 118 -4.09 -21.88 17.15
CA GLN A 118 -3.74 -21.25 15.88
C GLN A 118 -3.65 -22.27 14.73
N LYS A 119 -2.93 -23.38 14.94
CA LYS A 119 -2.85 -24.46 13.94
C LYS A 119 -4.19 -25.11 13.65
N LEU A 120 -5.03 -25.29 14.66
CA LEU A 120 -6.39 -25.77 14.48
C LEU A 120 -7.23 -24.78 13.65
N HIS A 121 -7.07 -23.47 13.87
CA HIS A 121 -7.71 -22.48 13.02
C HIS A 121 -7.25 -22.62 11.56
N GLU A 122 -5.95 -22.73 11.30
CA GLU A 122 -5.39 -22.97 9.96
C GLU A 122 -5.94 -24.26 9.32
N LEU A 123 -6.07 -25.33 10.10
CA LEU A 123 -6.64 -26.60 9.67
C LEU A 123 -8.12 -26.46 9.29
N ILE A 124 -8.91 -25.72 10.06
CA ILE A 124 -10.34 -25.50 9.82
C ILE A 124 -10.56 -24.62 8.59
N ILE A 125 -9.82 -23.51 8.46
CA ILE A 125 -10.01 -22.59 7.33
C ILE A 125 -9.38 -23.09 6.02
N GLY A 126 -8.43 -24.02 6.10
CA GLY A 126 -7.75 -24.62 4.96
C GLY A 126 -7.09 -23.62 4.00
N ALA A 127 -6.75 -24.10 2.80
CA ALA A 127 -6.05 -23.31 1.79
C ALA A 127 -6.86 -22.09 1.31
N GLN A 128 -8.19 -22.22 1.21
CA GLN A 128 -9.06 -21.14 0.78
C GLN A 128 -9.12 -20.00 1.80
N GLY A 129 -9.28 -20.31 3.09
CA GLY A 129 -9.27 -19.28 4.13
C GLY A 129 -7.90 -18.61 4.29
N LEU A 130 -6.80 -19.36 4.12
CA LEU A 130 -5.46 -18.78 4.06
C LEU A 130 -5.30 -17.81 2.89
N SER A 131 -5.82 -18.17 1.70
CA SER A 131 -5.82 -17.27 0.53
C SER A 131 -6.66 -16.00 0.79
N LEU A 132 -7.85 -16.12 1.36
CA LEU A 132 -8.69 -14.97 1.72
C LEU A 132 -8.00 -14.06 2.75
N ASN A 133 -7.34 -14.65 3.76
CA ASN A 133 -6.58 -13.90 4.74
C ASN A 133 -5.37 -13.18 4.11
N ASN A 134 -4.65 -13.84 3.20
CA ASN A 134 -3.54 -13.21 2.48
C ASN A 134 -4.02 -12.04 1.61
N ASN A 135 -5.15 -12.18 0.91
CA ASN A 135 -5.74 -11.09 0.14
C ASN A 135 -6.09 -9.89 1.04
N LEU A 136 -6.66 -10.14 2.23
CA LEU A 136 -6.91 -9.08 3.20
C LEU A 136 -5.62 -8.38 3.66
N GLN A 137 -4.56 -9.14 3.94
CA GLN A 137 -3.26 -8.56 4.34
C GLN A 137 -2.65 -7.71 3.22
N VAL A 138 -2.74 -8.15 1.96
CA VAL A 138 -2.29 -7.37 0.80
C VAL A 138 -2.97 -6.00 0.75
N GLU A 139 -4.29 -5.94 0.92
CA GLU A 139 -5.00 -4.65 0.90
C GLU A 139 -4.68 -3.77 2.13
N ILE A 140 -4.43 -4.37 3.30
CA ILE A 140 -3.95 -3.63 4.49
C ILE A 140 -2.60 -2.98 4.21
N THR A 141 -1.63 -3.73 3.67
CA THR A 141 -0.30 -3.21 3.33
C THR A 141 -0.37 -2.13 2.27
N ARG A 142 -1.24 -2.27 1.26
CA ARG A 142 -1.47 -1.24 0.24
C ARG A 142 -1.99 0.06 0.85
N ILE A 143 -2.91 0.00 1.81
CA ILE A 143 -3.41 1.21 2.50
C ILE A 143 -2.28 1.92 3.28
N GLU A 144 -1.39 1.18 3.93
CA GLU A 144 -0.22 1.77 4.58
C GLU A 144 0.73 2.44 3.59
N GLN A 145 0.84 1.90 2.37
CA GLN A 145 1.59 2.50 1.29
C GLN A 145 0.92 3.78 0.78
N HIS A 146 -0.41 3.76 0.58
CA HIS A 146 -1.20 4.95 0.22
C HIS A 146 -1.09 6.06 1.26
N ASN A 147 -1.10 5.72 2.56
CA ASN A 147 -0.91 6.70 3.63
C ASN A 147 0.44 7.41 3.55
N ARG A 148 1.52 6.66 3.25
CA ARG A 148 2.86 7.23 3.06
C ARG A 148 2.93 8.10 1.81
N GLN A 149 2.34 7.66 0.71
CA GLN A 149 2.32 8.41 -0.54
C GLN A 149 1.49 9.71 -0.40
N LEU A 150 0.33 9.66 0.25
CA LEU A 150 -0.48 10.85 0.54
C LEU A 150 0.27 11.85 1.42
N ALA A 151 1.02 11.39 2.42
CA ALA A 151 1.83 12.26 3.25
C ALA A 151 2.91 12.98 2.40
N SER A 152 3.59 12.25 1.51
CA SER A 152 4.58 12.82 0.60
C SER A 152 3.97 13.79 -0.42
N SER A 153 2.85 13.44 -1.04
CA SER A 153 2.15 14.34 -1.98
C SER A 153 1.59 15.58 -1.28
N ALA A 154 1.15 15.46 -0.02
CA ALA A 154 0.70 16.60 0.79
C ALA A 154 1.86 17.53 1.17
N GLU A 155 3.07 17.00 1.39
CA GLU A 155 4.27 17.80 1.68
C GLU A 155 4.71 18.64 0.48
N ALA A 156 4.54 18.12 -0.74
CA ALA A 156 4.77 18.89 -1.97
C ALA A 156 3.85 20.12 -2.11
N ILE A 157 2.69 20.12 -1.42
CA ILE A 157 1.75 21.24 -1.33
C ILE A 157 1.94 21.92 0.04
N SER A 158 3.09 22.59 0.18
CA SER A 158 3.57 23.11 1.46
C SER A 158 2.62 24.14 2.08
N ALA A 159 2.69 24.27 3.42
CA ALA A 159 1.91 25.25 4.17
C ALA A 159 2.17 26.70 3.72
N ASP A 160 3.38 27.00 3.25
CA ASP A 160 3.74 28.33 2.76
C ASP A 160 2.96 28.69 1.49
N ILE A 161 2.73 27.71 0.61
CA ILE A 161 1.98 27.90 -0.63
C ILE A 161 0.49 27.95 -0.35
N ARG A 162 -0.08 26.96 0.36
CA ARG A 162 -1.54 26.88 0.58
C ARG A 162 -2.07 27.82 1.66
N GLY A 163 -1.18 28.39 2.48
CA GLY A 163 -1.55 29.20 3.63
C GLY A 163 -2.43 28.43 4.62
N ARG A 164 -3.60 29.01 4.95
CA ARG A 164 -4.56 28.43 5.90
C ARG A 164 -5.44 27.32 5.33
N LEU A 165 -5.42 27.12 4.01
CA LEU A 165 -6.24 26.11 3.34
C LEU A 165 -5.71 24.71 3.64
N THR A 166 -6.58 23.73 3.81
CA THR A 166 -6.17 22.32 3.76
C THR A 166 -5.69 21.97 2.34
N VAL A 167 -4.95 20.86 2.18
CA VAL A 167 -4.52 20.39 0.85
C VAL A 167 -5.72 20.19 -0.08
N ASP A 168 -6.79 19.59 0.44
CA ASP A 168 -8.06 19.42 -0.29
C ASP A 168 -8.67 20.75 -0.75
N GLN A 169 -8.74 21.75 0.14
CA GLN A 169 -9.29 23.07 -0.18
C GLN A 169 -8.42 23.81 -1.21
N PHE A 170 -7.10 23.67 -1.13
CA PHE A 170 -6.19 24.27 -2.10
C PHE A 170 -6.34 23.64 -3.48
N CYS A 171 -6.39 22.30 -3.56
CA CYS A 171 -6.55 21.62 -4.85
C CYS A 171 -7.91 21.86 -5.50
N ALA A 172 -8.93 22.20 -4.72
CA ALA A 172 -10.26 22.59 -5.16
C ALA A 172 -10.40 24.07 -5.59
N LEU A 173 -9.34 24.88 -5.50
CA LEU A 173 -9.39 26.27 -5.98
C LEU A 173 -9.60 26.30 -7.50
N GLU A 174 -10.64 27.02 -7.94
CA GLU A 174 -10.93 27.20 -9.36
C GLU A 174 -10.04 28.29 -9.99
N PRO A 175 -9.77 28.20 -11.30
CA PRO A 175 -9.14 29.26 -12.06
C PRO A 175 -9.93 30.57 -11.96
N ARG A 176 -9.22 31.70 -11.92
CA ARG A 176 -9.82 33.03 -11.97
C ARG A 176 -9.45 33.74 -13.25
N ASP A 177 -10.41 34.44 -13.85
CA ASP A 177 -10.18 35.31 -14.98
C ASP A 177 -9.36 36.54 -14.56
N ASN A 178 -8.51 37.03 -15.47
CA ASN A 178 -7.68 38.24 -15.28
C ASN A 178 -6.84 38.24 -13.99
N LEU A 179 -6.38 37.06 -13.55
CA LEU A 179 -5.65 36.90 -12.28
C LEU A 179 -4.38 37.76 -12.22
N THR A 180 -3.63 37.84 -13.33
CA THR A 180 -2.40 38.65 -13.41
C THR A 180 -2.69 40.13 -13.20
N GLU A 181 -3.76 40.66 -13.80
CA GLU A 181 -4.18 42.06 -13.64
C GLU A 181 -4.63 42.33 -12.20
N GLN A 182 -5.41 41.42 -11.60
CA GLN A 182 -5.84 41.52 -10.21
C GLN A 182 -4.65 41.52 -9.23
N ILE A 183 -3.63 40.70 -9.47
CA ILE A 183 -2.41 40.67 -8.66
C ILE A 183 -1.68 42.01 -8.76
N GLN A 184 -1.47 42.52 -9.97
CA GLN A 184 -0.80 43.81 -10.19
C GLN A 184 -1.55 44.97 -9.53
N GLU A 185 -2.89 45.00 -9.63
CA GLU A 185 -3.70 46.00 -8.95
C GLU A 185 -3.60 45.88 -7.41
N ALA A 186 -3.70 44.67 -6.87
CA ALA A 186 -3.56 44.43 -5.43
C ALA A 186 -2.17 44.82 -4.90
N GLU A 187 -1.10 44.58 -5.67
CA GLU A 187 0.26 45.02 -5.34
C GLU A 187 0.39 46.54 -5.32
N ARG A 188 -0.16 47.22 -6.34
CA ARG A 188 -0.19 48.70 -6.40
C ARG A 188 -0.96 49.29 -5.22
N ASN A 189 -2.14 48.74 -4.91
CA ASN A 189 -2.96 49.16 -3.78
C ASN A 189 -2.24 48.95 -2.43
N LEU A 190 -1.58 47.80 -2.24
CA LEU A 190 -0.81 47.52 -1.03
C LEU A 190 0.42 48.43 -0.91
N ALA A 191 1.12 48.70 -2.03
CA ALA A 191 2.24 49.63 -2.05
C ALA A 191 1.79 51.05 -1.70
N ALA A 192 0.67 51.52 -2.26
CA ALA A 192 0.10 52.82 -1.95
C ALA A 192 -0.30 52.93 -0.46
N ALA A 193 -0.93 51.89 0.10
CA ALA A 193 -1.29 51.85 1.52
C ALA A 193 -0.05 51.84 2.44
N ARG A 194 1.03 51.15 2.07
CA ARG A 194 2.30 51.16 2.82
C ARG A 194 2.97 52.54 2.81
N SER A 195 2.90 53.24 1.67
CA SER A 195 3.39 54.61 1.50
C SER A 195 2.31 55.67 1.76
N ALA A 196 1.26 55.39 2.52
CA ALA A 196 0.08 56.28 2.66
C ALA A 196 0.45 57.73 3.06
N ARG A 197 1.43 57.92 3.94
CA ARG A 197 1.90 59.26 4.34
C ARG A 197 2.57 60.02 3.18
N GLU A 198 3.43 59.33 2.42
CA GLU A 198 4.11 59.90 1.25
C GLU A 198 3.11 60.22 0.15
N VAL A 199 2.18 59.29 -0.12
CA VAL A 199 1.09 59.44 -1.10
C VAL A 199 0.18 60.61 -0.72
N ALA A 200 -0.16 60.77 0.56
CA ALA A 200 -0.98 61.90 1.02
C ALA A 200 -0.29 63.25 0.80
N GLN A 201 1.01 63.33 1.12
CA GLN A 201 1.81 64.56 1.02
C GLN A 201 2.20 64.93 -0.41
N GLN A 202 2.31 63.95 -1.32
CA GLN A 202 2.76 64.22 -2.68
C GLN A 202 1.76 65.06 -3.45
N SER A 203 2.24 66.04 -4.21
CA SER A 203 1.39 66.93 -5.00
C SER A 203 0.82 66.24 -6.26
N VAL A 204 -0.33 66.74 -6.71
CA VAL A 204 -0.91 66.41 -8.02
C VAL A 204 -0.17 67.18 -9.13
N PHE A 205 -0.37 66.80 -10.39
CA PHE A 205 0.23 67.52 -11.51
C PHE A 205 -0.36 68.93 -11.63
N ALA A 206 0.52 69.92 -11.80
CA ALA A 206 0.15 71.29 -12.10
C ALA A 206 0.32 71.55 -13.61
N ALA A 207 -0.47 72.47 -14.16
CA ALA A 207 -0.35 72.86 -15.55
C ALA A 207 1.02 73.49 -15.82
N VAL A 208 1.75 72.95 -16.79
CA VAL A 208 2.95 73.55 -17.34
C VAL A 208 2.57 74.22 -18.66
N THR A 209 2.85 75.52 -18.77
CA THR A 209 2.58 76.32 -19.97
C THR A 209 3.81 77.13 -20.37
N LEU A 210 3.92 77.40 -21.66
CA LEU A 210 4.98 78.24 -22.23
C LEU A 210 4.37 79.56 -22.74
N PRO A 211 5.05 80.70 -22.56
CA PRO A 211 4.58 81.98 -23.10
C PRO A 211 4.62 81.95 -24.63
N ARG A 212 3.58 82.46 -25.29
CA ARG A 212 3.49 82.53 -26.76
C ARG A 212 3.76 83.96 -27.25
N PHE A 213 4.40 84.07 -28.41
CA PHE A 213 4.52 85.34 -29.13
C PHE A 213 3.16 85.70 -29.77
N ASP A 214 2.68 86.91 -29.50
CA ASP A 214 1.51 87.48 -30.17
C ASP A 214 1.94 88.09 -31.51
N LEU A 215 2.00 87.24 -32.54
CA LEU A 215 2.43 87.65 -33.88
C LEU A 215 1.54 88.76 -34.44
N GLU A 216 0.24 88.73 -34.20
CA GLU A 216 -0.68 89.76 -34.69
C GLU A 216 -0.41 91.13 -34.04
N ALA A 217 -0.12 91.16 -32.74
CA ALA A 217 0.28 92.40 -32.06
C ALA A 217 1.65 92.90 -32.55
N ILE A 218 2.63 92.00 -32.70
CA ILE A 218 3.97 92.35 -33.16
C ILE A 218 3.93 92.87 -34.60
N GLU A 219 3.25 92.17 -35.51
CA GLU A 219 3.11 92.56 -36.92
C GLU A 219 2.36 93.88 -37.07
N ARG A 220 1.33 94.15 -36.24
CA ARG A 220 0.67 95.45 -36.20
C ARG A 220 1.64 96.57 -35.89
N VAL A 221 2.48 96.43 -34.85
CA VAL A 221 3.48 97.45 -34.48
C VAL A 221 4.52 97.64 -35.59
N LEU A 222 4.96 96.55 -36.20
CA LEU A 222 5.93 96.55 -37.29
C LEU A 222 5.41 97.21 -38.59
N ALA A 223 4.11 97.03 -38.90
CA ALA A 223 3.46 97.54 -40.11
C ALA A 223 3.04 99.01 -40.03
N LEU A 224 3.05 99.64 -38.84
CA LEU A 224 2.75 101.07 -38.70
C LEU A 224 3.87 101.89 -39.36
N GLY A 225 3.58 102.65 -40.42
CA GLY A 225 4.56 103.48 -41.11
C GLY A 225 4.00 104.84 -41.52
N LEU A 226 4.76 105.59 -42.31
CA LEU A 226 4.46 106.98 -42.66
C LEU A 226 3.09 107.19 -43.34
N ALA A 227 2.64 106.24 -44.16
CA ALA A 227 1.34 106.31 -44.84
C ALA A 227 0.13 106.18 -43.88
N GLY A 228 0.35 105.71 -42.64
CA GLY A 228 -0.66 105.60 -41.59
C GLY A 228 -0.78 106.83 -40.69
N LEU A 229 0.13 107.80 -40.83
CA LEU A 229 0.11 109.11 -40.16
C LEU A 229 -0.30 110.14 -41.23
N GLU A 230 -1.38 110.90 -41.00
CA GLU A 230 -2.14 111.61 -42.03
C GLU A 230 -1.33 112.53 -42.98
N ASN A 231 -1.73 112.50 -44.26
CA ASN A 231 -1.15 113.15 -45.43
C ASN A 231 -1.01 114.68 -45.34
N LEU A 232 0.21 115.20 -45.24
CA LEU A 232 0.70 116.34 -46.04
C LEU A 232 2.21 116.57 -45.79
N ALA A 233 3.04 116.17 -46.77
CA ALA A 233 4.41 116.62 -47.09
C ALA A 233 5.54 115.57 -47.03
N THR A 234 5.41 114.48 -47.79
CA THR A 234 6.36 113.35 -47.73
C THR A 234 7.56 113.47 -48.68
N GLU A 235 7.36 113.70 -49.97
CA GLU A 235 8.47 113.64 -50.95
C GLU A 235 9.57 114.69 -50.70
N ARG A 236 9.20 115.87 -50.22
CA ARG A 236 10.14 116.96 -49.93
C ARG A 236 10.97 116.73 -48.66
N LEU A 237 10.42 115.98 -47.70
CA LEU A 237 11.12 115.61 -46.47
C LEU A 237 12.06 114.43 -46.73
N ASP A 238 11.64 113.45 -47.54
CA ASP A 238 12.49 112.31 -47.92
C ASP A 238 13.75 112.74 -48.68
N GLU A 239 13.60 113.64 -49.67
CA GLU A 239 14.76 114.26 -50.36
C GLU A 239 15.66 115.02 -49.37
N HIS A 240 15.07 115.68 -48.37
CA HIS A 240 15.82 116.46 -47.40
C HIS A 240 16.58 115.57 -46.40
N PHE A 241 15.96 114.52 -45.87
CA PHE A 241 16.62 113.55 -45.00
C PHE A 241 17.74 112.80 -45.75
N ALA A 242 17.51 112.45 -47.02
CA ALA A 242 18.56 111.86 -47.86
C ALA A 242 19.77 112.81 -48.05
N ALA A 243 19.54 114.12 -48.16
CA ALA A 243 20.61 115.11 -48.26
C ALA A 243 21.38 115.33 -46.94
N LEU A 244 20.76 115.09 -45.79
CA LEU A 244 21.39 115.22 -44.46
C LEU A 244 22.31 114.03 -44.12
N GLY A 245 22.16 112.90 -44.82
CA GLY A 245 22.96 111.70 -44.60
C GLY A 245 22.46 110.82 -43.45
N GLU A 246 23.23 109.78 -43.13
CA GLU A 246 22.90 108.78 -42.11
C GLU A 246 22.70 109.44 -40.73
N GLY A 247 21.53 109.22 -40.10
CA GLY A 247 21.14 109.87 -38.84
C GLY A 247 20.53 111.27 -38.99
N GLY A 248 20.30 111.76 -40.21
CA GLY A 248 19.70 113.07 -40.47
C GLY A 248 18.32 113.27 -39.84
N GLU A 249 17.47 112.23 -39.84
CA GLU A 249 16.15 112.26 -39.22
C GLU A 249 16.23 112.43 -37.68
N ALA A 250 17.07 111.65 -37.01
CA ALA A 250 17.28 111.74 -35.57
C ALA A 250 17.86 113.10 -35.15
N TRP A 251 18.69 113.71 -35.99
CA TRP A 251 19.23 115.05 -35.78
C TRP A 251 18.16 116.13 -35.91
N VAL A 252 17.27 116.04 -36.92
CA VAL A 252 16.14 116.97 -37.06
C VAL A 252 15.15 116.77 -35.91
N GLU A 253 14.88 115.54 -35.48
CA GLU A 253 14.03 115.26 -34.31
C GLU A 253 14.56 115.94 -33.04
N ASP A 254 15.85 115.75 -32.73
CA ASP A 254 16.52 116.40 -31.60
C ASP A 254 16.48 117.93 -31.75
N GLY A 255 16.68 118.44 -32.97
CA GLY A 255 16.51 119.85 -33.31
C GLY A 255 15.10 120.38 -33.04
N MET A 256 14.06 119.65 -33.45
CA MET A 256 12.64 120.02 -33.26
C MET A 256 12.23 119.99 -31.78
N ASN A 257 12.69 118.98 -31.03
CA ASN A 257 12.48 118.90 -29.58
C ASN A 257 13.14 120.09 -28.85
N ARG A 258 14.31 120.54 -29.31
CA ARG A 258 15.01 121.71 -28.76
C ARG A 258 14.39 123.05 -29.20
N MET A 259 13.68 123.08 -30.33
CA MET A 259 12.97 124.28 -30.81
C MET A 259 11.72 124.61 -29.99
N GLY A 260 11.08 123.65 -29.31
CA GLY A 260 9.88 123.87 -28.49
C GLY A 260 10.05 124.87 -27.33
N HIS A 261 11.27 125.41 -27.12
CA HIS A 261 11.61 126.39 -26.10
C HIS A 261 12.17 127.71 -26.65
N LEU A 262 12.28 127.88 -27.97
CA LEU A 262 12.94 129.04 -28.62
C LEU A 262 12.00 129.70 -29.65
N SER A 263 11.88 131.04 -29.59
CA SER A 263 11.11 131.89 -30.52
C SER A 263 11.59 131.76 -31.96
N ASP A 264 10.68 131.77 -32.95
CA ASP A 264 10.75 131.92 -34.43
C ASP A 264 12.12 131.99 -35.17
N GLU A 265 13.21 131.49 -34.61
CA GLU A 265 14.60 131.61 -35.05
C GLU A 265 15.28 130.24 -35.00
N CYS A 266 16.06 129.92 -36.05
CA CYS A 266 16.77 128.65 -36.16
C CYS A 266 17.86 128.54 -35.07
N PRO A 267 17.89 127.49 -34.25
CA PRO A 267 18.86 127.35 -33.16
C PRO A 267 20.31 127.16 -33.63
N PHE A 268 20.54 126.88 -34.92
CA PHE A 268 21.88 126.69 -35.48
C PHE A 268 22.45 127.96 -36.12
N CYS A 269 21.63 128.72 -36.84
CA CYS A 269 22.08 129.89 -37.61
C CYS A 269 21.43 131.22 -37.22
N ALA A 270 20.53 131.21 -36.22
CA ALA A 270 19.77 132.36 -35.71
C ALA A 270 18.94 133.11 -36.79
N GLN A 271 18.62 132.46 -37.91
CA GLN A 271 17.77 133.04 -38.95
C GLN A 271 16.29 132.86 -38.63
N PRO A 272 15.40 133.82 -38.96
CA PRO A 272 13.96 133.67 -38.79
C PRO A 272 13.40 132.48 -39.57
N LEU A 273 12.59 131.65 -38.92
CA LEU A 273 12.01 130.43 -39.47
C LEU A 273 10.69 130.66 -40.23
N ALA A 274 10.11 131.86 -40.13
CA ALA A 274 8.82 132.20 -40.75
C ALA A 274 8.79 132.08 -42.29
N GLY A 275 9.95 132.03 -42.96
CA GLY A 275 10.06 131.79 -44.40
C GLY A 275 10.39 130.34 -44.79
N SER A 276 10.61 129.45 -43.82
CA SER A 276 10.99 128.07 -44.08
C SER A 276 9.79 127.23 -44.46
N THR A 277 9.81 126.68 -45.68
CA THR A 277 8.80 125.73 -46.14
C THR A 277 8.91 124.35 -45.49
N LEU A 278 9.92 124.10 -44.63
CA LEU A 278 10.18 122.78 -44.04
C LEU A 278 9.75 122.68 -42.56
N ILE A 279 9.68 123.79 -41.81
CA ILE A 279 9.41 123.74 -40.36
C ILE A 279 7.99 123.27 -40.03
N GLU A 280 6.97 123.76 -40.72
CA GLU A 280 5.59 123.28 -40.54
C GLU A 280 5.46 121.80 -40.91
N HIS A 281 6.23 121.35 -41.91
CA HIS A 281 6.30 119.94 -42.31
C HIS A 281 7.00 119.08 -41.25
N TYR A 282 8.06 119.56 -40.59
CA TYR A 282 8.65 118.85 -39.45
C TYR A 282 7.73 118.76 -38.23
N GLN A 283 6.96 119.81 -37.94
CA GLN A 283 5.99 119.79 -36.84
C GLN A 283 4.86 118.77 -37.08
N ALA A 284 4.41 118.65 -38.33
CA ALA A 284 3.46 117.62 -38.73
C ALA A 284 4.10 116.21 -38.73
N TYR A 285 5.36 116.09 -39.16
CA TYR A 285 6.13 114.85 -39.21
C TYR A 285 6.40 114.27 -37.81
N PHE A 286 6.73 115.11 -36.82
CA PHE A 286 6.95 114.71 -35.42
C PHE A 286 5.72 114.95 -34.51
N SER A 287 4.54 114.55 -34.97
CA SER A 287 3.26 114.72 -34.24
C SER A 287 3.04 113.73 -33.07
N ASP A 288 1.91 113.86 -32.35
CA ASP A 288 1.46 112.91 -31.31
C ASP A 288 1.43 111.45 -31.79
N GLY A 289 1.17 111.22 -33.08
CA GLY A 289 1.15 109.89 -33.68
C GLY A 289 2.52 109.22 -33.75
N TYR A 290 3.59 109.98 -34.03
CA TYR A 290 4.97 109.48 -34.04
C TYR A 290 5.46 109.14 -32.61
N THR A 291 5.14 110.00 -31.64
CA THR A 291 5.47 109.76 -30.22
C THR A 291 4.75 108.52 -29.68
N ARG A 292 3.50 108.31 -30.10
CA ARG A 292 2.73 107.09 -29.78
C ARG A 292 3.36 105.84 -30.40
N LEU A 293 3.78 105.89 -31.65
CA LEU A 293 4.45 104.78 -32.34
C LEU A 293 5.74 104.33 -31.63
N LYS A 294 6.61 105.29 -31.24
CA LYS A 294 7.82 104.97 -30.46
C LYS A 294 7.50 104.29 -29.12
N ARG A 295 6.42 104.73 -28.44
CA ARG A 295 5.96 104.08 -27.21
C ARG A 295 5.47 102.66 -27.48
N ASP A 296 4.64 102.47 -28.51
CA ASP A 296 4.11 101.15 -28.88
C ASP A 296 5.23 100.16 -29.25
N ILE A 297 6.29 100.62 -29.93
CA ILE A 297 7.49 99.81 -30.23
C ILE A 297 8.25 99.44 -28.95
N SER A 298 8.51 100.42 -28.08
CA SER A 298 9.19 100.20 -26.79
C SER A 298 8.40 99.25 -25.89
N ASP A 299 7.08 99.40 -25.83
CA ASP A 299 6.20 98.54 -25.06
C ASP A 299 6.20 97.11 -25.63
N ALA A 300 6.17 96.94 -26.96
CA ALA A 300 6.30 95.63 -27.60
C ALA A 300 7.64 94.94 -27.27
N MET A 301 8.76 95.67 -27.34
CA MET A 301 10.08 95.17 -26.96
C MET A 301 10.13 94.79 -25.47
N MET A 302 9.54 95.59 -24.59
CA MET A 302 9.50 95.33 -23.15
C MET A 302 8.64 94.09 -22.83
N ILE A 303 7.49 93.94 -23.48
CA ILE A 303 6.61 92.78 -23.33
C ILE A 303 7.33 91.50 -23.77
N VAL A 304 7.90 91.49 -24.98
CA VAL A 304 8.64 90.34 -25.49
C VAL A 304 9.84 90.02 -24.59
N GLY A 305 10.61 91.03 -24.20
CA GLY A 305 11.75 90.88 -23.31
C GLY A 305 11.37 90.34 -21.93
N ARG A 306 10.23 90.76 -21.36
CA ARG A 306 9.75 90.31 -20.05
C ARG A 306 9.23 88.88 -20.07
N HIS A 307 8.43 88.52 -21.08
CA HIS A 307 7.77 87.21 -21.13
C HIS A 307 8.69 86.09 -21.62
N HIS A 308 9.78 86.41 -22.33
CA HIS A 308 10.68 85.42 -22.94
C HIS A 308 12.14 85.51 -22.44
N ASN A 309 12.35 86.11 -21.25
CA ASN A 309 13.66 86.23 -20.62
C ASN A 309 14.26 84.90 -20.12
N GLY A 310 15.48 84.98 -19.57
CA GLY A 310 16.16 83.84 -18.94
C GLY A 310 15.42 83.26 -17.74
N ASP A 311 14.75 84.10 -16.94
CA ASP A 311 13.99 83.64 -15.76
C ASP A 311 12.79 82.77 -16.14
N ALA A 312 12.09 83.11 -17.22
CA ALA A 312 10.98 82.33 -17.78
C ALA A 312 11.45 80.95 -18.26
N LYS A 313 12.62 80.89 -18.92
CA LYS A 313 13.24 79.63 -19.37
C LYS A 313 13.67 78.76 -18.18
N ALA A 314 14.32 79.36 -17.18
CA ALA A 314 14.68 78.66 -15.94
C ALA A 314 13.47 78.22 -15.12
N ALA A 315 12.35 78.95 -15.18
CA ALA A 315 11.09 78.53 -14.58
C ALA A 315 10.49 77.31 -15.29
N PHE A 316 10.49 77.29 -16.63
CA PHE A 316 10.08 76.14 -17.42
C PHE A 316 10.90 74.89 -17.11
N GLU A 317 12.23 74.98 -17.11
CA GLU A 317 13.10 73.82 -16.80
C GLU A 317 12.85 73.28 -15.39
N ARG A 318 12.62 74.15 -14.40
CA ARG A 318 12.23 73.75 -13.05
C ARG A 318 10.89 73.02 -13.04
N SER A 319 9.88 73.53 -13.75
CA SER A 319 8.57 72.89 -13.85
C SER A 319 8.65 71.51 -14.51
N VAL A 320 9.44 71.34 -15.57
CA VAL A 320 9.66 70.04 -16.22
C VAL A 320 10.37 69.06 -15.27
N ARG A 321 11.36 69.52 -14.50
CA ARG A 321 12.03 68.67 -13.50
C ARG A 321 11.05 68.21 -12.42
N VAL A 322 10.25 69.12 -11.86
CA VAL A 322 9.22 68.78 -10.85
C VAL A 322 8.20 67.79 -11.42
N LEU A 323 7.76 67.99 -12.66
CA LEU A 323 6.86 67.08 -13.35
C LEU A 323 7.49 65.68 -13.51
N GLY A 324 8.77 65.59 -13.90
CA GLY A 324 9.49 64.33 -13.98
C GLY A 324 9.60 63.60 -12.64
N GLU A 325 9.91 64.33 -11.56
CA GLU A 325 9.95 63.79 -10.19
C GLU A 325 8.58 63.29 -9.72
N GLN A 326 7.51 64.05 -9.99
CA GLN A 326 6.13 63.65 -9.69
C GLN A 326 5.72 62.40 -10.48
N ALA A 327 6.03 62.34 -11.77
CA ALA A 327 5.72 61.20 -12.63
C ALA A 327 6.47 59.94 -12.17
N ALA A 328 7.75 60.05 -11.83
CA ALA A 328 8.53 58.95 -11.29
C ALA A 328 7.94 58.41 -9.98
N PHE A 329 7.47 59.30 -9.09
CA PHE A 329 6.79 58.89 -7.86
C PHE A 329 5.47 58.14 -8.15
N TRP A 330 4.58 58.73 -8.95
CA TRP A 330 3.26 58.17 -9.22
C TRP A 330 3.30 56.87 -10.02
N SER A 331 4.34 56.65 -10.83
CA SER A 331 4.57 55.40 -11.57
C SER A 331 4.64 54.14 -10.68
N ARG A 332 4.93 54.31 -9.38
CA ARG A 332 4.94 53.20 -8.41
C ARG A 332 3.55 52.69 -8.04
N PHE A 333 2.50 53.49 -8.27
CA PHE A 333 1.14 53.22 -7.78
C PHE A 333 0.10 53.22 -8.90
N MET A 334 0.41 53.78 -10.06
CA MET A 334 -0.48 53.83 -11.22
C MET A 334 0.33 53.85 -12.52
N GLU A 335 -0.32 53.55 -13.64
CA GLU A 335 0.29 53.71 -14.95
C GLU A 335 0.48 55.18 -15.29
N MET A 336 1.65 55.48 -15.85
CA MET A 336 2.07 56.82 -16.22
C MET A 336 2.46 56.86 -17.70
N PRO A 337 2.02 57.87 -18.47
CA PRO A 337 2.50 58.09 -19.82
C PRO A 337 3.97 58.51 -19.81
N ASP A 338 4.63 58.39 -20.97
CA ASP A 338 5.98 58.91 -21.15
C ASP A 338 5.99 60.44 -20.99
N THR A 339 6.84 60.93 -20.09
CA THR A 339 7.01 62.35 -19.76
C THR A 339 8.34 62.92 -20.26
N THR A 340 9.07 62.19 -21.10
CA THR A 340 10.34 62.66 -21.65
C THR A 340 10.16 63.88 -22.55
N LEU A 341 10.86 64.96 -22.21
CA LEU A 341 10.86 66.22 -22.96
C LEU A 341 12.29 66.65 -23.25
N ASP A 342 12.58 66.98 -24.52
CA ASP A 342 13.84 67.59 -24.91
C ASP A 342 13.82 69.08 -24.57
N THR A 343 14.02 69.40 -23.29
CA THR A 343 14.05 70.78 -22.78
C THR A 343 15.09 71.62 -23.51
N ALA A 344 16.23 71.03 -23.86
CA ALA A 344 17.30 71.71 -24.58
C ALA A 344 16.85 72.13 -25.99
N ARG A 345 16.12 71.28 -26.72
CA ARG A 345 15.54 71.65 -28.02
C ARG A 345 14.48 72.75 -27.88
N ILE A 346 13.61 72.66 -26.89
CA ILE A 346 12.56 73.66 -26.65
C ILE A 346 13.19 75.03 -26.36
N VAL A 347 14.19 75.08 -25.47
CA VAL A 347 14.91 76.33 -25.14
C VAL A 347 15.66 76.88 -26.35
N ARG A 348 16.28 76.02 -27.19
CA ARG A 348 16.92 76.47 -28.45
C ARG A 348 15.92 77.12 -29.41
N LEU A 349 14.78 76.49 -29.64
CA LEU A 349 13.72 77.04 -30.51
C LEU A 349 13.13 78.32 -29.94
N TRP A 350 12.94 78.38 -28.62
CA TRP A 350 12.50 79.59 -27.92
C TRP A 350 13.50 80.73 -28.06
N ASN A 351 14.80 80.48 -27.90
CA ASN A 351 15.84 81.49 -28.12
C ASN A 351 15.83 82.02 -29.56
N ALA A 352 15.76 81.12 -30.55
CA ALA A 352 15.72 81.50 -31.96
C ALA A 352 14.49 82.39 -32.27
N ALA A 353 13.31 82.03 -31.75
CA ALA A 353 12.09 82.83 -31.91
C ALA A 353 12.22 84.20 -31.23
N HIS A 354 12.76 84.24 -30.00
CA HIS A 354 12.96 85.48 -29.25
C HIS A 354 13.95 86.42 -29.95
N GLU A 355 15.11 85.91 -30.37
CA GLU A 355 16.15 86.68 -31.06
C GLU A 355 15.64 87.23 -32.40
N ALA A 356 14.94 86.41 -33.19
CA ALA A 356 14.41 86.83 -34.48
C ALA A 356 13.33 87.92 -34.36
N VAL A 357 12.40 87.78 -33.42
CA VAL A 357 11.37 88.80 -33.13
C VAL A 357 12.01 90.08 -32.58
N PHE A 358 12.95 89.95 -31.65
CA PHE A 358 13.62 91.09 -31.03
C PHE A 358 14.48 91.86 -32.05
N LEU A 359 15.11 91.18 -33.01
CA LEU A 359 15.85 91.81 -34.10
C LEU A 359 14.93 92.68 -34.98
N CYS A 360 13.76 92.17 -35.38
CA CYS A 360 12.78 92.94 -36.14
C CYS A 360 12.28 94.16 -35.36
N LEU A 361 11.98 94.01 -34.07
CA LEU A 361 11.55 95.12 -33.21
C LEU A 361 12.68 96.14 -32.97
N SER A 362 13.94 95.70 -32.87
CA SER A 362 15.10 96.59 -32.74
C SER A 362 15.32 97.41 -34.00
N ALA A 363 15.29 96.77 -35.18
CA ALA A 363 15.33 97.47 -36.47
C ALA A 363 14.18 98.50 -36.58
N LYS A 364 12.99 98.12 -36.09
CA LYS A 364 11.82 99.02 -36.05
C LYS A 364 12.01 100.20 -35.11
N SER A 365 12.71 100.00 -33.99
CA SER A 365 13.05 101.08 -33.06
C SER A 365 14.06 102.07 -33.66
N GLU A 366 15.01 101.58 -34.47
CA GLU A 366 16.00 102.39 -35.18
C GLU A 366 15.38 103.18 -36.34
N GLN A 367 14.35 102.62 -37.00
CA GLN A 367 13.61 103.23 -38.11
C GLN A 367 12.09 103.16 -37.87
N PRO A 368 11.53 103.98 -36.95
CA PRO A 368 10.12 103.85 -36.52
C PRO A 368 9.09 103.96 -37.64
N LEU A 369 9.37 104.76 -38.67
CA LEU A 369 8.44 105.10 -39.73
C LEU A 369 8.51 104.15 -40.94
N GLU A 370 9.55 103.33 -41.02
CA GLU A 370 9.70 102.33 -42.07
C GLU A 370 8.86 101.10 -41.73
N MET A 371 8.11 100.59 -42.71
CA MET A 371 7.39 99.32 -42.54
C MET A 371 8.41 98.17 -42.58
N ILE A 372 8.64 97.54 -41.43
CA ILE A 372 9.58 96.42 -41.32
C ILE A 372 8.79 95.14 -41.16
N PRO A 373 8.47 94.38 -42.23
CA PRO A 373 7.73 93.14 -42.08
C PRO A 373 8.52 92.14 -41.23
N LEU A 374 7.82 91.31 -40.46
CA LEU A 374 8.46 90.17 -39.81
C LEU A 374 9.11 89.30 -40.89
N SER A 375 10.39 88.95 -40.72
CA SER A 375 11.09 88.11 -41.69
C SER A 375 10.48 86.70 -41.74
N GLU A 376 10.62 86.03 -42.89
CA GLU A 376 10.15 84.64 -43.04
C GLU A 376 10.85 83.69 -42.05
N ASP A 377 12.12 83.97 -41.75
CA ASP A 377 12.90 83.26 -40.74
C ASP A 377 12.33 83.48 -39.33
N ALA A 378 11.90 84.69 -38.99
CA ALA A 378 11.26 84.99 -37.71
C ALA A 378 9.89 84.31 -37.58
N ARG A 379 9.07 84.31 -38.65
CA ARG A 379 7.80 83.57 -38.67
C ARG A 379 8.03 82.08 -38.47
N SER A 380 8.96 81.51 -39.21
CA SER A 380 9.32 80.09 -39.12
C SER A 380 9.86 79.71 -37.74
N ALA A 381 10.69 80.55 -37.13
CA ALA A 381 11.21 80.33 -35.77
C ALA A 381 10.10 80.37 -34.71
N VAL A 382 9.18 81.34 -34.81
CA VAL A 382 8.03 81.45 -33.90
C VAL A 382 7.07 80.27 -34.08
N GLU A 383 6.79 79.85 -35.31
CA GLU A 383 5.93 78.69 -35.59
C GLU A 383 6.55 77.38 -35.06
N ALA A 384 7.86 77.18 -35.26
CA ALA A 384 8.57 76.03 -34.71
C ALA A 384 8.51 76.00 -33.17
N TYR A 385 8.64 77.15 -32.51
CA TYR A 385 8.46 77.27 -31.07
C TYR A 385 7.01 77.04 -30.63
N HIS A 386 6.02 77.64 -31.30
CA HIS A 386 4.59 77.44 -31.00
C HIS A 386 4.15 75.99 -31.16
N THR A 387 4.74 75.25 -32.11
CA THR A 387 4.55 73.81 -32.26
C THR A 387 5.01 73.08 -30.99
N THR A 388 6.17 73.44 -30.44
CA THR A 388 6.61 72.85 -29.15
C THR A 388 5.72 73.24 -27.97
N CYS A 389 5.19 74.48 -27.94
CA CYS A 389 4.19 74.87 -26.94
C CYS A 389 2.94 73.99 -27.02
N ALA A 390 2.42 73.73 -28.22
CA ALA A 390 1.27 72.85 -28.41
C ALA A 390 1.53 71.41 -27.95
N THR A 391 2.73 70.86 -28.22
CA THR A 391 3.09 69.52 -27.72
C THR A 391 3.18 69.45 -26.20
N LEU A 392 3.65 70.53 -25.55
CA LEU A 392 3.69 70.61 -24.10
C LEU A 392 2.30 70.76 -23.49
N ASP A 393 1.44 71.57 -24.12
CA ASP A 393 0.06 71.77 -23.69
C ASP A 393 -0.72 70.44 -23.70
N ASP A 394 -0.56 69.61 -24.74
CA ASP A 394 -1.17 68.27 -24.83
C ASP A 394 -0.65 67.31 -23.74
N LEU A 395 0.67 67.25 -23.53
CA LEU A 395 1.24 66.42 -22.47
C LEU A 395 0.75 66.87 -21.09
N SER A 396 0.74 68.19 -20.85
CA SER A 396 0.27 68.82 -19.62
C SER A 396 -1.20 68.48 -19.35
N ALA A 397 -2.06 68.55 -20.38
CA ALA A 397 -3.48 68.17 -20.27
C ALA A 397 -3.65 66.68 -19.91
N ARG A 398 -2.95 65.77 -20.60
CA ARG A 398 -2.99 64.32 -20.30
C ARG A 398 -2.55 64.00 -18.87
N LEU A 399 -1.54 64.70 -18.35
CA LEU A 399 -1.09 64.53 -16.97
C LEU A 399 -2.09 65.09 -15.95
N ILE A 400 -2.76 66.20 -16.28
CA ILE A 400 -3.83 66.77 -15.43
C ILE A 400 -5.02 65.81 -15.35
N GLU A 401 -5.39 65.13 -16.44
CA GLU A 401 -6.48 64.13 -16.43
C GLU A 401 -6.22 62.99 -15.43
N LEU A 402 -4.95 62.62 -15.24
CA LEU A 402 -4.53 61.61 -14.26
C LEU A 402 -4.73 62.06 -12.82
N ASN A 403 -4.91 63.36 -12.54
CA ASN A 403 -5.14 63.84 -11.18
C ASN A 403 -6.39 63.22 -10.54
N THR A 404 -7.42 62.88 -11.33
CA THR A 404 -8.60 62.15 -10.83
C THR A 404 -8.21 60.78 -10.27
N ASN A 405 -7.36 60.05 -10.98
CA ASN A 405 -6.84 58.75 -10.54
C ASN A 405 -5.90 58.90 -9.34
N ILE A 406 -5.05 59.94 -9.32
CA ILE A 406 -4.19 60.24 -8.16
C ILE A 406 -5.03 60.49 -6.90
N LEU A 407 -6.13 61.26 -7.02
CA LEU A 407 -7.03 61.52 -5.90
C LEU A 407 -7.69 60.23 -5.40
N LEU A 408 -8.09 59.34 -6.31
CA LEU A 408 -8.63 58.02 -5.95
C LEU A 408 -7.58 57.16 -5.21
N VAL A 409 -6.33 57.14 -5.68
CA VAL A 409 -5.23 56.44 -5.00
C VAL A 409 -5.00 57.01 -3.60
N LYS A 410 -5.01 58.34 -3.46
CA LYS A 410 -4.90 59.01 -2.16
C LYS A 410 -6.03 58.61 -1.21
N GLU A 411 -7.28 58.67 -1.65
CA GLU A 411 -8.46 58.31 -0.85
C GLU A 411 -8.39 56.84 -0.42
N ARG A 412 -8.16 55.93 -1.36
CA ARG A 412 -8.03 54.48 -1.08
C ARG A 412 -6.91 54.20 -0.09
N SER A 413 -5.75 54.86 -0.23
CA SER A 413 -4.61 54.67 0.68
C SER A 413 -4.89 55.16 2.10
N ALA A 414 -5.70 56.20 2.27
CA ALA A 414 -6.01 56.77 3.57
C ALA A 414 -6.96 55.89 4.40
N ALA A 415 -7.91 55.22 3.74
CA ALA A 415 -8.87 54.31 4.36
C ALA A 415 -8.40 52.84 4.39
N ALA A 416 -7.21 52.54 3.87
CA ALA A 416 -6.74 51.17 3.68
C ALA A 416 -6.44 50.45 4.99
N ASN A 417 -6.87 49.19 5.08
CA ASN A 417 -6.40 48.25 6.09
C ASN A 417 -5.30 47.37 5.50
N LEU A 418 -4.05 47.58 5.96
CA LEU A 418 -2.88 46.83 5.49
C LEU A 418 -3.03 45.31 5.66
N ALA A 419 -3.69 44.86 6.74
CA ALA A 419 -3.87 43.44 6.99
C ALA A 419 -4.82 42.81 5.96
N THR A 420 -5.92 43.51 5.62
CA THR A 420 -6.88 43.05 4.61
C THR A 420 -6.24 43.00 3.22
N LEU A 421 -5.57 44.07 2.78
CA LEU A 421 -4.91 44.11 1.47
C LEU A 421 -3.79 43.07 1.34
N SER A 422 -3.04 42.82 2.42
CA SER A 422 -2.02 41.77 2.43
C SER A 422 -2.63 40.37 2.33
N GLU A 423 -3.78 40.13 2.97
CA GLU A 423 -4.48 38.85 2.87
C GLU A 423 -5.11 38.67 1.48
N ASP A 424 -5.70 39.71 0.90
CA ASP A 424 -6.26 39.67 -0.46
C ASP A 424 -5.18 39.34 -1.49
N LEU A 425 -4.02 40.00 -1.41
CA LEU A 425 -2.87 39.67 -2.26
C LEU A 425 -2.41 38.22 -2.03
N ALA A 426 -2.37 37.75 -0.78
CA ALA A 426 -2.01 36.37 -0.47
C ALA A 426 -3.04 35.37 -1.04
N ILE A 427 -4.33 35.69 -1.05
CA ILE A 427 -5.38 34.88 -1.71
C ILE A 427 -5.12 34.78 -3.21
N LEU A 428 -4.83 35.91 -3.87
CA LEU A 428 -4.56 35.92 -5.31
C LEU A 428 -3.29 35.12 -5.66
N ARG A 429 -2.22 35.29 -4.87
CA ARG A 429 -0.98 34.51 -5.02
C ARG A 429 -1.19 33.01 -4.82
N ARG A 430 -2.14 32.58 -3.97
CA ARG A 430 -2.55 31.17 -3.84
C ARG A 430 -3.23 30.63 -5.09
N HIS A 431 -4.15 31.41 -5.68
CA HIS A 431 -4.78 31.04 -6.95
C HIS A 431 -3.73 30.97 -8.07
N GLU A 432 -2.76 31.88 -8.10
CA GLU A 432 -1.67 31.86 -9.07
C GLU A 432 -0.78 30.63 -8.90
N ALA A 433 -0.40 30.31 -7.66
CA ALA A 433 0.37 29.10 -7.38
C ALA A 433 -0.38 27.84 -7.80
N ARG A 434 -1.71 27.76 -7.56
CA ARG A 434 -2.53 26.59 -7.93
C ARG A 434 -2.52 26.30 -9.44
N ILE A 435 -2.51 27.32 -10.29
CA ILE A 435 -2.54 27.16 -11.75
C ILE A 435 -1.15 26.92 -12.37
N MET A 436 -0.08 27.02 -11.57
CA MET A 436 1.26 26.69 -12.05
C MET A 436 1.37 25.19 -12.38
N PRO A 437 2.02 24.80 -13.49
CA PRO A 437 2.08 23.39 -13.92
C PRO A 437 2.61 22.43 -12.86
N ALA A 438 3.59 22.85 -12.06
CA ALA A 438 4.16 22.03 -10.99
C ALA A 438 3.14 21.75 -9.87
N MET A 439 2.33 22.74 -9.50
CA MET A 439 1.31 22.58 -8.45
C MET A 439 0.06 21.88 -8.97
N ASP A 440 -0.30 22.08 -10.23
CA ASP A 440 -1.37 21.31 -10.87
C ASP A 440 -1.03 19.82 -10.87
N ALA A 441 0.19 19.46 -11.29
CA ALA A 441 0.67 18.08 -11.24
C ALA A 441 0.70 17.51 -9.80
N ALA A 442 1.14 18.31 -8.81
CA ALA A 442 1.14 17.89 -7.41
C ALA A 442 -0.28 17.65 -6.86
N CYS A 443 -1.23 18.54 -7.19
CA CYS A 443 -2.63 18.37 -6.82
C CYS A 443 -3.28 17.16 -7.49
N THR A 444 -3.03 16.94 -8.78
CA THR A 444 -3.51 15.74 -9.49
C THR A 444 -2.96 14.48 -8.85
N ALA A 445 -1.64 14.42 -8.58
CA ALA A 445 -1.04 13.27 -7.90
C ALA A 445 -1.64 13.01 -6.51
N TYR A 446 -1.92 14.06 -5.73
CA TYR A 446 -2.57 13.93 -4.43
C TYR A 446 -4.02 13.41 -4.54
N LEU A 447 -4.81 13.98 -5.45
CA LEU A 447 -6.22 13.60 -5.64
C LEU A 447 -6.36 12.18 -6.21
N ASP A 448 -5.52 11.80 -7.17
CA ASP A 448 -5.48 10.45 -7.74
C ASP A 448 -5.11 9.42 -6.68
N GLU A 449 -4.10 9.71 -5.87
CA GLU A 449 -3.69 8.83 -4.76
C GLU A 449 -4.80 8.70 -3.70
N LYS A 450 -5.52 9.79 -3.41
CA LYS A 450 -6.66 9.79 -2.48
C LYS A 450 -7.82 8.94 -3.02
N ALA A 451 -8.12 9.04 -4.31
CA ALA A 451 -9.12 8.21 -4.97
C ALA A 451 -8.71 6.72 -5.01
N ALA A 452 -7.44 6.43 -5.32
CA ALA A 452 -6.88 5.08 -5.29
C ALA A 452 -7.00 4.47 -3.88
N LYS A 453 -6.65 5.23 -2.82
CA LYS A 453 -6.83 4.79 -1.43
C LYS A 453 -8.28 4.44 -1.12
N ALA A 454 -9.25 5.25 -1.53
CA ALA A 454 -10.67 4.98 -1.29
C ALA A 454 -11.14 3.68 -1.99
N SER A 455 -10.63 3.40 -3.20
CA SER A 455 -10.86 2.13 -3.89
C SER A 455 -10.27 0.95 -3.12
N THR A 456 -9.02 1.07 -2.67
CA THR A 456 -8.34 0.05 -1.85
C THR A 456 -9.02 -0.18 -0.50
N GLU A 457 -9.56 0.85 0.15
CA GLU A 457 -10.36 0.72 1.38
C GLU A 457 -11.65 -0.07 1.14
N THR A 458 -12.30 0.15 0.00
CA THR A 458 -13.46 -0.63 -0.43
C THR A 458 -13.08 -2.09 -0.69
N ALA A 459 -11.96 -2.33 -1.37
CA ALA A 459 -11.42 -3.67 -1.59
C ALA A 459 -11.06 -4.39 -0.27
N ARG A 460 -10.45 -3.68 0.69
CA ARG A 460 -10.17 -4.21 2.03
C ARG A 460 -11.46 -4.62 2.75
N ALA A 461 -12.49 -3.78 2.71
CA ALA A 461 -13.78 -4.08 3.32
C ALA A 461 -14.42 -5.33 2.68
N ALA A 462 -14.39 -5.44 1.34
CA ALA A 462 -14.86 -6.61 0.62
C ALA A 462 -14.06 -7.88 0.96
N ALA A 463 -12.72 -7.80 0.99
CA ALA A 463 -11.84 -8.91 1.37
C ALA A 463 -12.11 -9.38 2.81
N ARG A 464 -12.33 -8.42 3.73
CA ARG A 464 -12.68 -8.73 5.12
C ARG A 464 -14.03 -9.45 5.20
N ALA A 465 -15.05 -8.91 4.53
CA ALA A 465 -16.38 -9.53 4.48
C ALA A 465 -16.32 -10.94 3.86
N ALA A 466 -15.52 -11.15 2.81
CA ALA A 466 -15.34 -12.47 2.20
C ALA A 466 -14.70 -13.48 3.18
N LEU A 467 -13.67 -13.07 3.93
CA LEU A 467 -13.03 -13.91 4.94
C LEU A 467 -13.98 -14.22 6.10
N ASP A 468 -14.71 -13.23 6.61
CA ASP A 468 -15.65 -13.41 7.72
C ASP A 468 -16.83 -14.30 7.29
N ASN A 469 -17.43 -14.06 6.12
CA ASN A 469 -18.48 -14.94 5.55
C ASN A 469 -18.00 -16.38 5.34
N TYR A 470 -16.73 -16.56 4.97
CA TYR A 470 -16.15 -17.90 4.82
C TYR A 470 -16.01 -18.58 6.19
N ARG A 471 -15.49 -17.87 7.20
CA ARG A 471 -15.37 -18.37 8.58
C ARG A 471 -16.72 -18.75 9.17
N ASP A 472 -17.74 -17.92 9.00
CA ASP A 472 -19.10 -18.15 9.51
C ASP A 472 -19.75 -19.41 8.96
N ARG A 473 -19.32 -19.87 7.78
CA ARG A 473 -19.80 -21.13 7.17
C ARG A 473 -18.95 -22.33 7.58
N VAL A 474 -17.63 -22.17 7.59
CA VAL A 474 -16.70 -23.29 7.73
C VAL A 474 -16.58 -23.77 9.16
N PHE A 475 -16.53 -22.86 10.14
CA PHE A 475 -16.41 -23.24 11.55
C PHE A 475 -17.59 -24.11 12.05
N PRO A 476 -18.87 -23.75 11.82
CA PRO A 476 -20.01 -24.61 12.18
C PRO A 476 -20.04 -25.95 11.42
N ALA A 477 -19.59 -25.96 10.16
CA ALA A 477 -19.51 -27.18 9.37
C ALA A 477 -18.46 -28.17 9.94
N TYR A 478 -17.31 -27.66 10.38
CA TYR A 478 -16.30 -28.45 11.09
C TYR A 478 -16.80 -28.93 12.46
N GLU A 479 -17.47 -28.08 13.24
CA GLU A 479 -18.08 -28.51 14.52
C GLU A 479 -19.04 -29.69 14.32
N THR A 480 -19.90 -29.59 13.31
CA THR A 480 -20.85 -30.65 12.96
C THR A 480 -20.11 -31.94 12.56
N ALA A 481 -19.05 -31.83 11.75
CA ALA A 481 -18.28 -32.98 11.30
C ALA A 481 -17.52 -33.65 12.45
N ILE A 482 -16.83 -32.88 13.29
CA ILE A 482 -16.07 -33.38 14.44
C ILE A 482 -17.02 -34.09 15.42
N ASN A 483 -18.16 -33.49 15.73
CA ASN A 483 -19.15 -34.09 16.63
C ASN A 483 -19.77 -35.37 16.05
N ALA A 484 -19.96 -35.47 14.73
CA ALA A 484 -20.40 -36.70 14.10
C ALA A 484 -19.38 -37.84 14.27
N TYR A 485 -18.08 -37.55 14.16
CA TYR A 485 -17.02 -38.54 14.42
C TYR A 485 -16.91 -38.91 15.89
N LEU A 486 -16.95 -37.93 16.81
CA LEU A 486 -16.97 -38.18 18.25
C LEU A 486 -18.14 -39.11 18.64
N GLN A 487 -19.32 -38.89 18.07
CA GLN A 487 -20.47 -39.76 18.27
C GLN A 487 -20.22 -41.19 17.75
N ARG A 488 -19.62 -41.35 16.55
CA ARG A 488 -19.25 -42.67 16.00
C ARG A 488 -18.20 -43.39 16.84
N PHE A 489 -17.30 -42.65 17.48
CA PHE A 489 -16.32 -43.19 18.43
C PHE A 489 -16.90 -43.48 19.83
N ASN A 490 -18.21 -43.31 20.03
CA ASN A 490 -18.88 -43.44 21.31
C ASN A 490 -18.27 -42.54 22.40
N ALA A 491 -17.81 -41.34 22.03
CA ALA A 491 -17.33 -40.36 22.98
C ALA A 491 -18.48 -39.83 23.84
N GLY A 492 -18.27 -39.77 25.16
CA GLY A 492 -19.24 -39.22 26.13
C GLY A 492 -19.30 -37.68 26.13
N PHE A 493 -18.71 -37.01 25.14
CA PHE A 493 -18.58 -35.57 25.07
C PHE A 493 -18.73 -35.08 23.62
N ARG A 494 -18.98 -33.77 23.48
CA ARG A 494 -19.05 -33.07 22.19
C ARG A 494 -18.34 -31.73 22.27
N LEU A 495 -17.93 -31.18 21.14
CA LEU A 495 -17.46 -29.81 21.04
C LEU A 495 -18.64 -28.85 20.89
N ALA A 496 -18.50 -27.64 21.42
CA ALA A 496 -19.43 -26.54 21.25
C ALA A 496 -18.68 -25.23 21.02
N ASN A 497 -19.33 -24.30 20.33
CA ASN A 497 -18.82 -22.94 20.10
C ASN A 497 -17.45 -22.93 19.38
N ILE A 498 -17.24 -23.82 18.40
CA ILE A 498 -16.05 -23.76 17.56
C ILE A 498 -16.12 -22.47 16.73
N ALA A 499 -15.26 -21.50 17.05
CA ALA A 499 -15.27 -20.20 16.41
C ALA A 499 -13.86 -19.65 16.20
N SER A 500 -13.71 -18.78 15.21
CA SER A 500 -12.50 -17.99 15.02
C SER A 500 -12.46 -16.84 16.02
N VAL A 501 -11.36 -16.73 16.77
CA VAL A 501 -11.06 -15.58 17.64
C VAL A 501 -9.80 -14.87 17.13
N ASN A 502 -9.76 -13.54 17.23
CA ASN A 502 -8.59 -12.75 16.85
C ASN A 502 -7.81 -12.35 18.09
N ASN A 503 -6.53 -12.71 18.11
CA ASN A 503 -5.61 -12.46 19.21
C ASN A 503 -4.49 -11.52 18.72
N ARG A 504 -3.69 -10.96 19.64
CA ARG A 504 -2.51 -10.14 19.27
C ARG A 504 -1.51 -10.88 18.37
N SER A 505 -1.43 -12.20 18.47
CA SER A 505 -0.54 -13.06 17.67
C SER A 505 -1.15 -13.57 16.37
N GLY A 506 -2.40 -13.20 16.04
CA GLY A 506 -3.13 -13.69 14.87
C GLY A 506 -4.47 -14.34 15.24
N SER A 507 -5.10 -14.99 14.26
CA SER A 507 -6.37 -15.69 14.46
C SER A 507 -6.16 -17.09 15.04
N ALA A 508 -7.04 -17.52 15.93
CA ALA A 508 -7.02 -18.83 16.57
C ALA A 508 -8.43 -19.43 16.63
N ALA A 509 -8.53 -20.74 16.80
CA ALA A 509 -9.78 -21.45 16.97
C ALA A 509 -10.03 -21.60 18.46
N ASN A 510 -11.23 -21.24 18.90
CA ASN A 510 -11.66 -21.48 20.26
C ASN A 510 -12.83 -22.46 20.25
N TYR A 511 -12.93 -23.31 21.26
CA TYR A 511 -14.04 -24.23 21.45
C TYR A 511 -14.19 -24.58 22.93
N ALA A 512 -15.33 -25.15 23.30
CA ALA A 512 -15.59 -25.73 24.61
C ALA A 512 -15.88 -27.23 24.47
N VAL A 513 -15.47 -28.01 25.46
CA VAL A 513 -15.84 -29.43 25.57
C VAL A 513 -17.11 -29.50 26.41
N THR A 514 -18.17 -30.08 25.86
CA THR A 514 -19.44 -30.26 26.57
C THR A 514 -19.58 -31.69 27.04
N ILE A 515 -19.66 -31.90 28.36
CA ILE A 515 -19.93 -33.19 29.01
C ILE A 515 -21.18 -33.02 29.87
N ASP A 516 -22.15 -33.94 29.78
CA ASP A 516 -23.39 -33.88 30.57
C ASP A 516 -24.12 -32.52 30.51
N ARG A 517 -24.09 -31.87 29.33
CA ARG A 517 -24.63 -30.53 29.05
C ARG A 517 -23.91 -29.38 29.77
N GLN A 518 -22.80 -29.63 30.46
CA GLN A 518 -21.92 -28.61 31.05
C GLN A 518 -20.77 -28.29 30.10
N ALA A 519 -20.56 -27.00 29.84
CA ALA A 519 -19.46 -26.53 29.00
C ALA A 519 -18.19 -26.33 29.84
N VAL A 520 -17.14 -27.03 29.46
CA VAL A 520 -15.80 -26.95 30.04
C VAL A 520 -14.90 -26.20 29.07
N PRO A 521 -14.30 -25.06 29.48
CA PRO A 521 -13.38 -24.32 28.62
C PRO A 521 -12.08 -25.11 28.42
N LEU A 522 -11.39 -24.82 27.31
CA LEU A 522 -10.07 -25.40 27.03
C LEU A 522 -9.02 -25.01 28.07
N VAL A 523 -9.03 -23.73 28.44
CA VAL A 523 -8.14 -23.15 29.43
C VAL A 523 -8.99 -22.77 30.63
N PRO A 524 -8.80 -23.40 31.80
CA PRO A 524 -9.53 -23.05 33.01
C PRO A 524 -9.15 -21.64 33.49
N ALA A 525 -10.04 -20.97 34.21
CA ALA A 525 -9.77 -19.63 34.75
C ALA A 525 -8.79 -19.67 35.94
N ASN A 526 -8.88 -20.72 36.75
CA ASN A 526 -7.96 -21.03 37.84
C ASN A 526 -7.49 -22.49 37.75
N ASP A 527 -6.32 -22.82 38.30
CA ASP A 527 -5.79 -24.20 38.30
C ASP A 527 -6.69 -25.22 39.01
N THR A 528 -7.60 -24.75 39.87
CA THR A 528 -8.58 -25.58 40.57
C THR A 528 -9.85 -25.87 39.76
N ASP A 529 -10.08 -25.17 38.65
CA ASP A 529 -11.28 -25.32 37.84
C ASP A 529 -11.17 -26.51 36.88
N PRO A 530 -12.28 -27.21 36.56
CA PRO A 530 -12.29 -28.23 35.52
C PRO A 530 -11.83 -27.65 34.17
N GLY A 531 -10.95 -28.37 33.49
CA GLY A 531 -10.40 -27.97 32.20
C GLY A 531 -10.17 -29.17 31.29
N PHE A 532 -9.69 -28.93 30.08
CA PHE A 532 -9.46 -29.96 29.06
C PHE A 532 -8.68 -31.19 29.60
N HIS A 533 -7.65 -30.94 30.40
CA HIS A 533 -6.74 -31.97 30.91
C HIS A 533 -7.33 -32.83 32.03
N THR A 534 -8.26 -32.28 32.83
CA THR A 534 -8.88 -32.99 33.97
C THR A 534 -10.15 -33.74 33.59
N VAL A 535 -10.82 -33.30 32.52
CA VAL A 535 -12.15 -33.79 32.15
C VAL A 535 -12.11 -34.88 31.07
N LEU A 536 -11.06 -34.93 30.23
CA LEU A 536 -10.90 -35.95 29.19
C LEU A 536 -9.87 -37.01 29.58
N SER A 537 -10.24 -38.29 29.49
CA SER A 537 -9.29 -39.40 29.63
C SER A 537 -8.29 -39.45 28.48
N ALA A 538 -7.23 -40.25 28.60
CA ALA A 538 -6.26 -40.43 27.50
C ALA A 538 -6.93 -40.97 26.21
N GLY A 539 -7.90 -41.89 26.36
CA GLY A 539 -8.65 -42.40 25.22
C GLY A 539 -9.62 -41.38 24.61
N ASP A 540 -10.21 -40.50 25.44
CA ASP A 540 -11.03 -39.37 24.95
C ASP A 540 -10.22 -38.37 24.16
N ARG A 541 -9.01 -38.07 24.62
CA ARG A 541 -8.08 -37.20 23.90
C ARG A 541 -7.66 -37.80 22.56
N ASN A 542 -7.38 -39.10 22.50
CA ASN A 542 -7.07 -39.79 21.24
C ASN A 542 -8.28 -39.80 20.29
N ALA A 543 -9.48 -40.10 20.79
CA ALA A 543 -10.71 -40.06 19.99
C ALA A 543 -11.00 -38.65 19.45
N LEU A 544 -10.73 -37.60 20.23
CA LEU A 544 -10.81 -36.23 19.77
C LEU A 544 -9.81 -35.94 18.64
N ALA A 545 -8.57 -36.39 18.78
CA ALA A 545 -7.56 -36.21 17.75
C ALA A 545 -7.92 -36.93 16.45
N LEU A 546 -8.40 -38.17 16.53
CA LEU A 546 -8.94 -38.91 15.38
C LEU A 546 -10.14 -38.17 14.77
N ALA A 547 -11.07 -37.65 15.57
CA ALA A 547 -12.22 -36.91 15.08
C ALA A 547 -11.79 -35.63 14.33
N PHE A 548 -10.81 -34.87 14.83
CA PHE A 548 -10.24 -33.75 14.10
C PHE A 548 -9.58 -34.18 12.79
N PHE A 549 -8.81 -35.27 12.81
CA PHE A 549 -8.14 -35.79 11.62
C PHE A 549 -9.14 -36.20 10.53
N PHE A 550 -10.10 -37.06 10.86
CA PHE A 550 -11.11 -37.50 9.90
C PHE A 550 -12.01 -36.36 9.44
N ALA A 551 -12.42 -35.45 10.33
CA ALA A 551 -13.19 -34.27 9.94
C ALA A 551 -12.40 -33.37 8.98
N SER A 552 -11.09 -33.20 9.18
CA SER A 552 -10.25 -32.44 8.25
C SER A 552 -10.16 -33.06 6.86
N LEU A 553 -10.11 -34.40 6.79
CA LEU A 553 -10.14 -35.14 5.53
C LEU A 553 -11.50 -35.01 4.82
N ASP A 554 -12.61 -35.20 5.52
CA ASP A 554 -13.97 -35.07 4.99
C ASP A 554 -14.27 -33.69 4.40
N ARG A 555 -13.55 -32.66 4.84
CA ARG A 555 -13.70 -31.28 4.38
C ARG A 555 -12.69 -30.89 3.30
N ASP A 556 -11.72 -31.76 2.97
CA ASP A 556 -10.77 -31.51 1.89
C ASP A 556 -11.43 -31.80 0.52
N PRO A 557 -11.57 -30.80 -0.37
CA PRO A 557 -12.13 -31.00 -1.71
C PRO A 557 -11.35 -32.02 -2.57
N ARG A 558 -10.09 -32.31 -2.22
CA ARG A 558 -9.21 -33.26 -2.90
C ARG A 558 -9.09 -34.61 -2.17
N LEU A 559 -10.06 -34.95 -1.30
CA LEU A 559 -10.06 -36.20 -0.53
C LEU A 559 -9.74 -37.46 -1.38
N ALA A 560 -10.32 -37.57 -2.57
CA ALA A 560 -10.11 -38.70 -3.49
C ALA A 560 -8.66 -38.87 -3.96
N GLN A 561 -7.84 -37.82 -3.90
CA GLN A 561 -6.42 -37.85 -4.27
C GLN A 561 -5.51 -38.19 -3.08
N LYS A 562 -6.04 -38.18 -1.85
CA LYS A 562 -5.24 -38.31 -0.65
C LYS A 562 -4.68 -39.72 -0.45
N ILE A 563 -3.46 -39.76 0.05
CA ILE A 563 -2.79 -40.95 0.57
C ILE A 563 -2.75 -40.80 2.08
N VAL A 564 -3.56 -41.56 2.80
CA VAL A 564 -3.71 -41.40 4.24
C VAL A 564 -2.82 -42.40 4.96
N VAL A 565 -1.95 -41.89 5.83
CA VAL A 565 -1.03 -42.68 6.65
C VAL A 565 -1.47 -42.56 8.10
N ILE A 566 -1.66 -43.69 8.78
CA ILE A 566 -2.12 -43.73 10.17
C ILE A 566 -1.11 -44.55 10.98
N ASP A 567 -0.33 -43.88 11.83
CA ASP A 567 0.65 -44.48 12.73
C ASP A 567 0.04 -44.67 14.13
N ASP A 568 -0.14 -45.93 14.54
CA ASP A 568 -0.68 -46.35 15.84
C ASP A 568 -1.96 -45.55 16.27
N PRO A 569 -3.09 -45.68 15.54
CA PRO A 569 -4.31 -44.90 15.83
C PRO A 569 -4.98 -45.24 17.17
N MET A 570 -4.56 -46.32 17.81
CA MET A 570 -5.16 -46.86 19.01
C MET A 570 -4.14 -46.91 20.13
N THR A 571 -4.52 -46.40 21.30
CA THR A 571 -3.77 -46.63 22.53
C THR A 571 -4.30 -47.89 23.24
N SER A 572 -3.51 -48.48 24.15
CA SER A 572 -3.99 -49.61 24.96
C SER A 572 -5.22 -49.28 25.82
N LEU A 573 -5.51 -48.00 26.02
CA LEU A 573 -6.66 -47.49 26.78
C LEU A 573 -7.94 -47.39 25.92
N ASP A 574 -7.84 -47.62 24.61
CA ASP A 574 -8.92 -47.45 23.63
C ASP A 574 -9.56 -48.77 23.15
N GLU A 575 -9.31 -49.91 23.79
CA GLU A 575 -9.74 -51.22 23.27
C GLU A 575 -11.24 -51.29 22.96
N HIS A 576 -12.08 -50.66 23.79
CA HIS A 576 -13.54 -50.57 23.60
C HIS A 576 -13.98 -49.75 22.37
N ARG A 577 -13.08 -48.94 21.78
CA ARG A 577 -13.29 -48.14 20.56
C ARG A 577 -12.64 -48.75 19.32
N SER A 578 -11.93 -49.87 19.49
CA SER A 578 -11.18 -50.54 18.40
C SER A 578 -12.08 -50.84 17.21
N LEU A 579 -13.28 -51.38 17.43
CA LEU A 579 -14.20 -51.71 16.36
C LEU A 579 -14.68 -50.47 15.58
N THR A 580 -14.95 -49.35 16.25
CA THR A 580 -15.42 -48.13 15.57
C THR A 580 -14.28 -47.48 14.80
N THR A 581 -13.06 -47.46 15.33
CA THR A 581 -11.87 -47.01 14.59
C THR A 581 -11.60 -47.85 13.35
N VAL A 582 -11.70 -49.19 13.45
CA VAL A 582 -11.60 -50.10 12.29
C VAL A 582 -12.61 -49.70 11.21
N ARG A 583 -13.88 -49.52 11.58
CA ARG A 583 -14.94 -49.16 10.65
C ARG A 583 -14.70 -47.82 9.96
N GLU A 584 -14.27 -46.78 10.68
CA GLU A 584 -14.00 -45.47 10.07
C GLU A 584 -12.78 -45.50 9.14
N ILE A 585 -11.74 -46.27 9.45
CA ILE A 585 -10.57 -46.47 8.56
C ILE A 585 -10.99 -47.21 7.28
N VAL A 586 -11.79 -48.29 7.40
CA VAL A 586 -12.30 -49.04 6.24
C VAL A 586 -13.24 -48.17 5.40
N ARG A 587 -14.07 -47.34 6.04
CA ARG A 587 -14.92 -46.37 5.33
C ARG A 587 -14.09 -45.34 4.57
N LEU A 588 -13.02 -44.84 5.18
CA LEU A 588 -12.11 -43.88 4.56
C LEU A 588 -11.47 -44.44 3.28
N LEU A 589 -11.12 -45.73 3.27
CA LEU A 589 -10.55 -46.41 2.09
C LEU A 589 -11.42 -46.22 0.83
N GLY A 590 -12.75 -46.16 0.98
CA GLY A 590 -13.68 -45.92 -0.12
C GLY A 590 -13.58 -44.53 -0.76
N ASN A 591 -13.05 -43.54 -0.02
CA ASN A 591 -13.07 -42.13 -0.39
C ASN A 591 -11.71 -41.57 -0.76
N VAL A 592 -10.61 -42.30 -0.52
CA VAL A 592 -9.24 -41.83 -0.73
C VAL A 592 -8.47 -42.71 -1.71
N GLN A 593 -7.33 -42.19 -2.21
CA GLN A 593 -6.50 -42.89 -3.18
C GLN A 593 -5.82 -44.12 -2.57
N GLN A 594 -5.35 -44.02 -1.33
CA GLN A 594 -4.64 -45.11 -0.63
C GLN A 594 -4.69 -44.88 0.88
N VAL A 595 -4.73 -45.97 1.65
CA VAL A 595 -4.59 -45.94 3.12
C VAL A 595 -3.45 -46.85 3.54
N ILE A 596 -2.55 -46.34 4.37
CA ILE A 596 -1.42 -47.06 4.97
C ILE A 596 -1.59 -47.01 6.48
N VAL A 597 -1.82 -48.16 7.11
CA VAL A 597 -1.99 -48.26 8.57
C VAL A 597 -0.81 -48.98 9.17
N MET A 598 -0.19 -48.39 10.19
CA MET A 598 0.92 -48.99 10.93
C MET A 598 0.48 -49.20 12.37
N SER A 599 0.70 -50.38 12.93
CA SER A 599 0.45 -50.59 14.35
C SER A 599 1.30 -51.68 14.98
N HIS A 600 1.46 -51.61 16.30
CA HIS A 600 1.97 -52.70 17.13
C HIS A 600 0.87 -53.68 17.60
N SER A 601 -0.41 -53.37 17.41
CA SER A 601 -1.52 -54.25 17.81
C SER A 601 -1.92 -55.18 16.67
N LYS A 602 -1.50 -56.46 16.76
CA LYS A 602 -1.92 -57.50 15.80
C LYS A 602 -3.44 -57.67 15.74
N PRO A 603 -4.18 -57.78 16.87
CA PRO A 603 -5.64 -57.91 16.82
C PRO A 603 -6.33 -56.77 16.06
N PHE A 604 -5.84 -55.53 16.23
CA PHE A 604 -6.38 -54.37 15.50
C PHE A 604 -6.12 -54.47 13.99
N LEU A 605 -4.88 -54.78 13.58
CA LEU A 605 -4.53 -54.96 12.17
C LEU A 605 -5.27 -56.16 11.54
N TYR A 606 -5.58 -57.20 12.31
CA TYR A 606 -6.39 -58.32 11.85
C TYR A 606 -7.81 -57.92 11.53
N ASN A 607 -8.46 -57.16 12.41
CA ASN A 607 -9.81 -56.68 12.15
C ASN A 607 -9.84 -55.82 10.87
N LEU A 608 -8.83 -54.97 10.65
CA LEU A 608 -8.69 -54.21 9.39
C LEU A 608 -8.47 -55.12 8.17
N TRP A 609 -7.65 -56.17 8.33
CA TRP A 609 -7.40 -57.15 7.28
C TRP A 609 -8.69 -57.85 6.88
N GLU A 610 -9.42 -58.43 7.82
CA GLU A 610 -10.67 -59.19 7.55
C GLU A 610 -11.77 -58.32 6.92
N GLU A 611 -11.88 -57.05 7.33
CA GLU A 611 -12.89 -56.11 6.80
C GLU A 611 -12.52 -55.52 5.42
N THR A 612 -11.36 -55.86 4.85
CA THR A 612 -10.93 -55.38 3.52
C THR A 612 -10.80 -56.48 2.47
N ARG A 613 -11.06 -56.14 1.21
CA ARG A 613 -11.07 -57.08 0.08
C ARG A 613 -9.65 -57.65 -0.16
N PRO A 614 -9.49 -58.97 -0.35
CA PRO A 614 -8.18 -59.60 -0.57
C PRO A 614 -7.34 -59.01 -1.71
N GLY A 615 -7.96 -58.56 -2.80
CA GLY A 615 -7.25 -57.98 -3.95
C GLY A 615 -6.75 -56.55 -3.76
N ASP A 616 -7.25 -55.83 -2.75
CA ASP A 616 -6.93 -54.42 -2.51
C ASP A 616 -5.92 -54.23 -1.37
N ARG A 617 -5.52 -55.33 -0.69
CA ARG A 617 -4.75 -55.29 0.55
C ARG A 617 -3.36 -55.91 0.42
N SER A 618 -2.38 -55.30 1.08
CA SER A 618 -1.01 -55.81 1.24
C SER A 618 -0.59 -55.71 2.71
N ALA A 619 0.23 -56.64 3.19
CA ALA A 619 0.68 -56.65 4.57
C ALA A 619 2.20 -56.84 4.65
N LEU A 620 2.86 -55.98 5.42
CA LEU A 620 4.28 -55.99 5.67
C LEU A 620 4.53 -56.03 7.18
N LYS A 621 5.70 -56.52 7.56
CA LYS A 621 6.18 -56.54 8.94
C LYS A 621 7.58 -55.94 9.00
N VAL A 622 7.81 -55.07 9.98
CA VAL A 622 9.16 -54.59 10.30
C VAL A 622 9.77 -55.52 11.34
N VAL A 623 10.86 -56.19 10.98
CA VAL A 623 11.56 -57.14 11.85
C VAL A 623 12.98 -56.66 12.14
N ARG A 624 13.56 -57.13 13.24
CA ARG A 624 14.97 -56.87 13.56
C ARG A 624 15.87 -57.64 12.60
N ASP A 625 16.93 -56.98 12.13
CA ASP A 625 17.97 -57.57 11.30
C ASP A 625 19.35 -57.01 11.70
N HIS A 626 20.23 -57.84 12.25
CA HIS A 626 21.61 -57.50 12.65
C HIS A 626 21.85 -56.10 13.27
N GLY A 627 21.03 -55.69 14.25
CA GLY A 627 21.17 -54.38 14.93
C GLY A 627 20.54 -53.19 14.18
N SER A 628 19.79 -53.49 13.12
CA SER A 628 18.90 -52.62 12.37
C SER A 628 17.50 -53.25 12.29
N SER A 629 16.61 -52.65 11.50
CA SER A 629 15.31 -53.17 11.11
C SER A 629 15.30 -53.44 9.60
N THR A 630 14.52 -54.41 9.15
CA THR A 630 14.24 -54.66 7.72
C THR A 630 12.74 -54.88 7.49
N LEU A 631 12.32 -54.86 6.23
CA LEU A 631 10.93 -55.07 5.81
C LEU A 631 10.76 -56.47 5.23
N VAL A 632 9.73 -57.19 5.67
CA VAL A 632 9.36 -58.50 5.14
C VAL A 632 7.86 -58.53 4.82
N SER A 633 7.43 -59.42 3.92
CA SER A 633 6.01 -59.71 3.73
C SER A 633 5.42 -60.30 5.02
N TRP A 634 4.21 -59.89 5.38
CA TRP A 634 3.51 -60.40 6.55
C TRP A 634 2.35 -61.30 6.15
N ASN A 635 2.43 -62.57 6.52
CA ASN A 635 1.30 -63.49 6.44
C ASN A 635 0.38 -63.29 7.63
N VAL A 636 -0.58 -62.37 7.47
CA VAL A 636 -1.54 -61.99 8.51
C VAL A 636 -2.33 -63.20 9.01
N SER A 637 -2.80 -64.05 8.08
CA SER A 637 -3.63 -65.22 8.40
C SER A 637 -2.87 -66.26 9.22
N GLN A 638 -1.57 -66.45 8.98
CA GLN A 638 -0.75 -67.41 9.75
C GLN A 638 -0.49 -66.95 11.19
N ASP A 639 -0.33 -65.65 11.41
CA ASP A 639 -0.17 -65.10 12.77
C ASP A 639 -1.52 -65.03 13.53
N ASN A 640 -2.66 -65.26 12.85
CA ASN A 640 -4.00 -65.37 13.45
C ASN A 640 -4.43 -66.83 13.73
N VAL A 641 -3.64 -67.81 13.31
CA VAL A 641 -3.90 -69.22 13.64
C VAL A 641 -3.74 -69.40 15.14
N THR A 642 -4.82 -69.77 15.83
CA THR A 642 -4.75 -70.03 17.27
C THR A 642 -3.79 -71.20 17.52
N GLU A 643 -3.18 -71.25 18.69
CA GLU A 643 -2.31 -72.37 19.06
C GLU A 643 -3.07 -73.72 19.00
N HIS A 644 -4.39 -73.70 19.21
CA HIS A 644 -5.27 -74.84 18.98
C HIS A 644 -5.32 -75.27 17.51
N ASP A 645 -5.48 -74.33 16.59
CA ASP A 645 -5.57 -74.60 15.16
C ASP A 645 -4.22 -75.06 14.59
N ARG A 646 -3.10 -74.51 15.09
CA ARG A 646 -1.75 -75.01 14.76
C ARG A 646 -1.56 -76.45 15.17
N ARG A 647 -1.88 -76.79 16.43
CA ARG A 647 -1.78 -78.15 16.95
C ARG A 647 -2.69 -79.11 16.20
N HIS A 648 -3.89 -78.67 15.85
CA HIS A 648 -4.81 -79.46 15.04
C HIS A 648 -4.25 -79.75 13.64
N ALA A 649 -3.75 -78.71 12.94
CA ALA A 649 -3.14 -78.86 11.63
C ALA A 649 -1.89 -79.74 11.67
N LEU A 650 -1.03 -79.58 12.70
CA LEU A 650 0.16 -80.40 12.92
C LEU A 650 -0.19 -81.89 13.05
N ILE A 651 -1.15 -82.22 13.92
CA ILE A 651 -1.62 -83.61 14.11
C ILE A 651 -2.25 -84.15 12.83
N GLU A 652 -3.09 -83.38 12.14
CA GLU A 652 -3.68 -83.82 10.86
C GLU A 652 -2.64 -84.02 9.75
N GLN A 653 -1.63 -83.16 9.68
CA GLN A 653 -0.55 -83.28 8.69
C GLN A 653 0.25 -84.55 8.94
N PHE A 654 0.60 -84.83 10.21
CA PHE A 654 1.27 -86.06 10.62
C PHE A 654 0.47 -87.32 10.26
N ILE A 655 -0.85 -87.30 10.46
CA ILE A 655 -1.72 -88.42 10.07
C ILE A 655 -1.71 -88.65 8.54
N ARG A 656 -1.61 -87.58 7.74
CA ARG A 656 -1.56 -87.68 6.27
C ARG A 656 -0.19 -88.10 5.75
N SER A 657 0.89 -87.65 6.40
CA SER A 657 2.28 -87.96 6.06
C SER A 657 3.20 -87.59 7.22
N SER A 658 4.02 -88.52 7.71
CA SER A 658 5.03 -88.25 8.75
C SER A 658 6.34 -87.62 8.22
N VAL A 659 6.53 -87.58 6.90
CA VAL A 659 7.77 -87.07 6.29
C VAL A 659 8.02 -85.60 6.62
N GLY A 660 9.16 -85.32 7.27
CA GLY A 660 9.63 -83.96 7.57
C GLY A 660 8.91 -83.28 8.75
N ILE A 661 8.14 -84.03 9.54
CA ILE A 661 7.43 -83.52 10.72
C ILE A 661 8.14 -83.98 11.99
N ASP A 662 8.29 -83.08 12.97
CA ASP A 662 8.84 -83.43 14.27
C ASP A 662 7.81 -84.24 15.09
N GLU A 663 8.07 -85.54 15.24
CA GLU A 663 7.24 -86.46 16.01
C GLU A 663 7.02 -85.99 17.47
N ARG A 664 8.00 -85.31 18.07
CA ARG A 664 7.90 -84.83 19.45
C ARG A 664 6.97 -83.63 19.57
N GLU A 665 6.99 -82.74 18.59
CA GLU A 665 6.03 -81.63 18.53
C GLU A 665 4.59 -82.14 18.39
N VAL A 666 4.38 -83.17 17.55
CA VAL A 666 3.07 -83.83 17.39
C VAL A 666 2.63 -84.49 18.70
N ALA A 667 3.52 -85.23 19.36
CA ALA A 667 3.23 -85.92 20.62
C ALA A 667 2.89 -84.92 21.75
N ALA A 668 3.63 -83.82 21.86
CA ALA A 668 3.38 -82.75 22.82
C ALA A 668 2.06 -81.98 22.55
N ALA A 669 1.56 -82.00 21.30
CA ALA A 669 0.32 -81.33 20.92
C ALA A 669 -0.97 -82.07 21.32
N ILE A 670 -0.90 -83.39 21.56
CA ILE A 670 -2.07 -84.26 21.84
C ILE A 670 -2.85 -83.78 23.08
N ARG A 671 -2.18 -83.65 24.23
CA ARG A 671 -2.86 -83.28 25.47
C ARG A 671 -3.48 -81.87 25.41
N PRO A 672 -2.77 -80.83 24.97
CA PRO A 672 -3.37 -79.50 24.85
C PRO A 672 -4.53 -79.44 23.84
N LYS A 673 -4.54 -80.29 22.79
CA LYS A 673 -5.67 -80.40 21.86
C LYS A 673 -6.92 -80.96 22.55
N LEU A 674 -6.76 -81.98 23.39
CA LEU A 674 -7.86 -82.53 24.22
C LEU A 674 -8.38 -81.48 25.20
N GLU A 675 -7.50 -80.81 25.93
CA GLU A 675 -7.88 -79.78 26.90
C GLU A 675 -8.65 -78.64 26.23
N ALA A 676 -8.20 -78.18 25.05
CA ALA A 676 -8.90 -77.15 24.29
C ALA A 676 -10.29 -77.61 23.80
N PHE A 677 -10.42 -78.85 23.32
CA PHE A 677 -11.72 -79.42 22.96
C PHE A 677 -12.67 -79.47 24.15
N LEU A 678 -12.22 -79.95 25.32
CA LEU A 678 -13.06 -80.07 26.50
C LEU A 678 -13.52 -78.71 27.06
N ARG A 679 -12.71 -77.65 26.91
CA ARG A 679 -13.13 -76.28 27.27
C ARG A 679 -14.34 -75.81 26.46
N VAL A 680 -14.47 -76.29 25.22
CA VAL A 680 -15.57 -75.94 24.32
C VAL A 680 -16.75 -76.90 24.48
N ALA A 681 -16.48 -78.21 24.55
CA ALA A 681 -17.53 -79.23 24.61
C ALA A 681 -18.16 -79.37 26.01
N TYR A 682 -17.42 -79.07 27.07
CA TYR A 682 -17.85 -79.23 28.47
C TYR A 682 -17.58 -77.97 29.32
N PRO A 683 -18.03 -76.77 28.91
CA PRO A 683 -17.63 -75.50 29.55
C PRO A 683 -18.03 -75.41 31.03
N THR A 684 -19.16 -76.01 31.42
CA THR A 684 -19.63 -76.06 32.81
C THR A 684 -18.77 -76.98 33.70
N HIS A 685 -18.21 -78.03 33.12
CA HIS A 685 -17.47 -79.07 33.83
C HIS A 685 -15.94 -78.92 33.73
N PHE A 686 -15.47 -78.18 32.72
CA PHE A 686 -14.05 -77.90 32.46
C PHE A 686 -13.78 -76.38 32.26
N PRO A 687 -14.07 -75.53 33.26
CA PRO A 687 -13.77 -74.10 33.18
C PRO A 687 -12.26 -73.85 33.19
N ALA A 688 -11.86 -72.61 32.86
CA ALA A 688 -10.46 -72.17 32.90
C ALA A 688 -9.79 -72.52 34.25
N ALA A 689 -8.52 -72.94 34.20
CA ALA A 689 -7.73 -73.47 35.33
C ALA A 689 -8.08 -74.89 35.83
N THR A 690 -9.08 -75.57 35.25
CA THR A 690 -9.31 -76.99 35.54
C THR A 690 -8.25 -77.88 34.90
N LEU A 691 -7.71 -78.85 35.66
CA LEU A 691 -6.76 -79.84 35.15
C LEU A 691 -7.49 -81.07 34.58
N LEU A 692 -6.90 -81.68 33.55
CA LEU A 692 -7.51 -82.81 32.84
C LEU A 692 -7.74 -84.04 33.74
N GLY A 693 -6.85 -84.30 34.70
CA GLY A 693 -6.99 -85.40 35.66
C GLY A 693 -8.25 -85.30 36.55
N PRO A 694 -8.42 -84.20 37.31
CA PRO A 694 -9.64 -83.93 38.08
C PRO A 694 -10.93 -83.99 37.26
N PHE A 695 -10.92 -83.50 36.02
CA PHE A 695 -12.08 -83.60 35.12
C PHE A 695 -12.47 -85.04 34.83
N ILE A 696 -11.50 -85.88 34.45
CA ILE A 696 -11.74 -87.31 34.21
C ILE A 696 -12.20 -88.00 35.50
N GLY A 697 -11.62 -87.64 36.65
CA GLY A 697 -12.04 -88.15 37.95
C GLY A 697 -13.51 -87.81 38.28
N ALA A 698 -13.93 -86.57 38.01
CA ALA A 698 -15.31 -86.14 38.18
C ALA A 698 -16.26 -86.86 37.21
N ALA A 699 -15.85 -87.06 35.95
CA ALA A 699 -16.62 -87.81 34.96
C ALA A 699 -16.83 -89.27 35.42
N ARG A 700 -15.77 -89.93 35.90
CA ARG A 700 -15.84 -91.30 36.44
C ARG A 700 -16.78 -91.42 37.64
N GLN A 701 -16.72 -90.49 38.59
CA GLN A 701 -17.55 -90.54 39.80
C GLN A 701 -19.05 -90.41 39.51
N ARG A 702 -19.41 -89.83 38.35
CA ARG A 702 -20.81 -89.58 37.95
C ARG A 702 -21.34 -90.60 36.93
N LEU A 703 -20.56 -91.61 36.55
CA LEU A 703 -21.02 -92.66 35.65
C LEU A 703 -22.21 -93.41 36.26
N GLY A 704 -23.30 -93.55 35.50
CA GLY A 704 -24.52 -94.22 35.95
C GLY A 704 -25.36 -93.42 36.96
N THR A 705 -25.01 -92.15 37.23
CA THR A 705 -25.85 -91.24 38.04
C THR A 705 -26.67 -90.32 37.12
N PRO A 706 -27.72 -89.65 37.64
CA PRO A 706 -28.48 -88.66 36.85
C PRO A 706 -27.64 -87.47 36.35
N ASP A 707 -26.46 -87.25 36.93
CA ASP A 707 -25.53 -86.15 36.59
C ASP A 707 -24.38 -86.62 35.68
N GLU A 708 -24.52 -87.77 35.00
CA GLU A 708 -23.57 -88.26 34.01
C GLU A 708 -23.45 -87.26 32.85
N PHE A 709 -22.23 -86.76 32.60
CA PHE A 709 -21.96 -85.82 31.52
C PHE A 709 -21.00 -86.38 30.45
N MET A 710 -20.41 -87.55 30.65
CA MET A 710 -19.54 -88.23 29.69
C MET A 710 -19.67 -89.74 29.87
N ASN A 711 -19.90 -90.48 28.77
CA ASN A 711 -20.10 -91.92 28.83
C ASN A 711 -18.80 -92.67 29.17
N VAL A 712 -18.94 -93.92 29.62
CA VAL A 712 -17.81 -94.76 30.05
C VAL A 712 -16.75 -94.96 28.95
N ALA A 713 -17.16 -95.06 27.68
CA ALA A 713 -16.23 -95.30 26.58
C ALA A 713 -15.34 -94.06 26.32
N ASP A 714 -15.93 -92.86 26.35
CA ASP A 714 -15.21 -91.62 26.15
C ASP A 714 -14.36 -91.24 27.37
N VAL A 715 -14.80 -91.55 28.59
CA VAL A 715 -13.97 -91.39 29.80
C VAL A 715 -12.69 -92.24 29.72
N ASN A 716 -12.83 -93.51 29.33
CA ASN A 716 -11.70 -94.43 29.18
C ASN A 716 -10.77 -94.01 28.03
N GLU A 717 -11.33 -93.59 26.90
CA GLU A 717 -10.55 -93.10 25.76
C GLU A 717 -9.78 -91.82 26.12
N LEU A 718 -10.44 -90.87 26.77
CA LEU A 718 -9.80 -89.62 27.20
C LEU A 718 -8.66 -89.87 28.19
N GLU A 719 -8.81 -90.83 29.12
CA GLU A 719 -7.73 -91.22 30.02
C GLU A 719 -6.53 -91.80 29.25
N ALA A 720 -6.78 -92.73 28.33
CA ALA A 720 -5.71 -93.33 27.53
C ALA A 720 -4.94 -92.28 26.71
N LEU A 721 -5.67 -91.34 26.09
CA LEU A 721 -5.08 -90.26 25.30
C LEU A 721 -4.30 -89.26 26.20
N LYS A 722 -4.83 -88.93 27.38
CA LYS A 722 -4.13 -88.11 28.38
C LYS A 722 -2.83 -88.78 28.82
N ASP A 723 -2.87 -90.08 29.15
CA ASP A 723 -1.72 -90.81 29.67
C ASP A 723 -0.57 -90.83 28.66
N TYR A 724 -0.87 -91.04 27.38
CA TYR A 724 0.12 -90.90 26.31
C TYR A 724 0.65 -89.48 26.19
N GLY A 725 -0.22 -88.46 26.14
CA GLY A 725 0.20 -87.06 26.05
C GLY A 725 1.04 -86.58 27.24
N ASN A 726 0.82 -87.14 28.44
CA ASN A 726 1.58 -86.83 29.65
C ASN A 726 3.05 -87.24 29.56
N LEU A 727 3.40 -88.25 28.75
CA LEU A 727 4.78 -88.66 28.53
C LEU A 727 5.63 -87.54 27.93
N PHE A 728 5.00 -86.61 27.19
CA PHE A 728 5.66 -85.56 26.43
C PHE A 728 5.38 -84.15 26.98
N HIS A 729 4.81 -84.06 28.18
CA HIS A 729 4.45 -82.78 28.81
C HIS A 729 5.36 -82.48 30.00
N HIS A 730 6.02 -81.31 29.97
CA HIS A 730 7.05 -80.92 30.94
C HIS A 730 6.59 -80.93 32.40
N ASP A 731 5.35 -80.53 32.68
CA ASP A 731 4.81 -80.54 34.06
C ASP A 731 4.51 -81.95 34.60
N THR A 732 4.37 -82.96 33.74
CA THR A 732 3.99 -84.33 34.17
C THR A 732 5.09 -85.35 34.00
N ASN A 733 6.10 -85.09 33.16
CA ASN A 733 7.25 -85.97 32.99
C ASN A 733 8.56 -85.16 32.94
N PRO A 734 9.42 -85.23 33.98
CA PRO A 734 10.73 -84.55 33.96
C PRO A 734 11.64 -85.01 32.81
N ALA A 735 11.45 -86.23 32.29
CA ALA A 735 12.22 -86.79 31.18
C ALA A 735 11.54 -86.60 29.81
N TRP A 736 10.55 -85.72 29.68
CA TRP A 736 9.73 -85.56 28.48
C TRP A 736 10.53 -85.32 27.17
N GLN A 737 11.74 -84.74 27.26
CA GLN A 737 12.62 -84.51 26.10
C GLN A 737 13.32 -85.76 25.59
N THR A 738 13.50 -86.78 26.44
CA THR A 738 14.29 -87.99 26.13
C THR A 738 13.44 -89.25 25.98
N VAL A 739 12.12 -89.17 26.24
CA VAL A 739 11.19 -90.27 25.96
C VAL A 739 11.28 -90.67 24.49
N ALA A 740 11.53 -91.94 24.22
CA ALA A 740 11.54 -92.49 22.86
C ALA A 740 10.13 -92.44 22.26
N ILE A 741 10.05 -92.01 21.00
CA ILE A 741 8.79 -91.94 20.25
C ILE A 741 8.79 -93.10 19.25
N ASN A 742 7.69 -93.83 19.22
CA ASN A 742 7.42 -94.82 18.19
C ASN A 742 6.41 -94.22 17.22
N ASP A 743 6.81 -94.03 15.97
CA ASP A 743 5.99 -93.40 14.91
C ASP A 743 4.62 -94.08 14.75
N GLN A 744 4.56 -95.41 14.72
CA GLN A 744 3.31 -96.16 14.57
C GLN A 744 2.36 -95.95 15.77
N GLN A 745 2.91 -95.89 16.98
CA GLN A 745 2.16 -95.60 18.20
C GLN A 745 1.67 -94.15 18.21
N LEU A 746 2.52 -93.19 17.85
CA LEU A 746 2.15 -91.78 17.75
C LEU A 746 1.05 -91.57 16.70
N LEU A 747 1.09 -92.29 15.58
CA LEU A 747 0.07 -92.25 14.54
C LEU A 747 -1.29 -92.73 15.07
N ASP A 748 -1.33 -93.85 15.81
CA ASP A 748 -2.57 -94.34 16.45
C ASP A 748 -3.15 -93.31 17.42
N PHE A 749 -2.34 -92.80 18.36
CA PHE A 749 -2.80 -91.81 19.33
C PHE A 749 -3.22 -90.49 18.68
N SER A 750 -2.56 -90.09 17.58
CA SER A 750 -2.94 -88.91 16.79
C SER A 750 -4.31 -89.09 16.13
N GLN A 751 -4.53 -90.23 15.45
CA GLN A 751 -5.82 -90.54 14.81
C GLN A 751 -6.96 -90.63 15.82
N ARG A 752 -6.71 -91.26 16.97
CA ARG A 752 -7.67 -91.37 18.08
C ARG A 752 -7.99 -90.02 18.71
N THR A 753 -6.99 -89.14 18.88
CA THR A 753 -7.19 -87.76 19.35
C THR A 753 -8.07 -86.94 18.40
N ILE A 754 -7.82 -87.02 17.09
CA ILE A 754 -8.66 -86.35 16.09
C ILE A 754 -10.07 -86.95 16.08
N ARG A 755 -10.21 -88.28 16.21
CA ARG A 755 -11.52 -88.94 16.30
C ARG A 755 -12.30 -88.50 17.54
N PHE A 756 -11.65 -88.47 18.70
CA PHE A 756 -12.24 -88.03 19.96
C PHE A 756 -12.74 -86.59 19.88
N THR A 757 -11.93 -85.68 19.33
CA THR A 757 -12.26 -84.25 19.20
C THR A 757 -13.20 -83.90 18.04
N ARG A 758 -13.60 -84.88 17.22
CA ARG A 758 -14.60 -84.74 16.15
C ARG A 758 -15.98 -85.27 16.54
N ARG A 759 -16.10 -86.03 17.64
CA ARG A 759 -17.38 -86.52 18.15
C ARG A 759 -18.12 -85.36 18.82
N SER A 760 -18.89 -84.63 18.02
CA SER A 760 -19.96 -83.74 18.49
C SER A 760 -21.30 -84.43 18.34
#